data_AF-A0A4E0RUN1-F1
#
_entry.id   AF-A0A4E0RUN1-F1
#
_cell.length_a   1.000
_cell.length_b   1.000
_cell.length_c   1.000
_cell.angle_alpha   90.00
_cell.angle_beta   90.00
_cell.angle_gamma   90.00
#
_symmetry.space_group_name_H-M   'P 1'
#
loop_
_entity.id
_entity.type
_entity.pdbx_description
1 polymer ?
#
loop_
_entity_poly.entity_id
_entity_poly.type
_entity_poly.pdbx_seq_one_letter_code
_entity_poly.pdbx_strand_id
1 'polypeptide(L)'
;MRSPLRLRNFTLLICVILCIVLFTLRRNVHSDSKNIPVEGILFSDAEFAVAHKGNAEKGTYNPPRLSNDQCYQVSPLACMFDSKISPGCYMINNIEAVVPLGLIKAQYEVFGGVRRGSSTLYVHHADVEIPSTIPDQHEPTGRYMFFHKYNVESRPHVKLVIADEGVPISSQWDPRGYPYAIQIAQFGLSHYTKMLDLKRSIQATTVEHNRLNLVDLDLKNAIVQGFHVHVQEPQNWEQGADGSIRFFSSSSVDVAKPSLTVQLTLNSTWRYFVLSGQQWHEGSSVAVRVLWSDAFENDRFRSSESVSDENSHDRIKSFDLVYACQSASDHNKPYLSVSLKQNTATFWMPHCVHRPRTNKTSPFRLRLARDLFSDLFKAFGATKLGLSRFYPRRSRKDQMGWPEESDIARHQIHVHSIRLSAGSGGPQGGGLIDELRLGVSHKDLSGDQRMEGNIRTELLFHEYRFLAASSWFQRNQRSDGTWAIPVVRNFRGRVPIKPGWPSAMGQGHGLSLLVRAYNYTGDYGYFNSAQSALLVYSLSVSQRGVRSLFLNQPSLPWYEEYPTDPGNFVLNGFVYALFGLYDLAQVESRTKSLPKSNAADLLDSGLTTLSSLLPLFDSGGGSFYDLRHVMQPSGGQTVASHTSRTSDSGPILRLDLGPNRARWDYHAVHIRQLRILSVIDNYSIRAEQWLITANRWTSYMTGFRSPHN
;
A
#
# COMPACT_ATOMS: atom_id res chain seq x y z
N MET A 1 26.44 65.30 37.29
CA MET A 1 25.01 64.96 37.48
C MET A 1 24.59 63.94 36.42
N ARG A 2 24.57 62.65 36.73
CA ARG A 2 24.03 61.59 35.86
C ARG A 2 22.63 61.25 36.35
N SER A 3 21.62 61.44 35.52
CA SER A 3 20.23 61.09 35.82
C SER A 3 19.96 59.59 35.52
N PRO A 4 19.16 58.89 36.35
CA PRO A 4 18.90 57.46 36.18
C PRO A 4 17.62 57.25 35.39
N LEU A 5 17.73 57.15 34.06
CA LEU A 5 16.60 56.86 33.17
C LEU A 5 17.01 55.78 32.16
N ARG A 6 17.44 54.60 32.64
CA ARG A 6 17.71 53.46 31.73
C ARG A 6 17.63 52.06 32.31
N LEU A 7 17.13 51.87 33.53
CA LEU A 7 16.99 50.51 34.10
C LEU A 7 15.58 49.92 33.93
N ARG A 8 14.52 50.72 34.03
CA ARG A 8 13.12 50.22 34.04
C ARG A 8 12.64 49.64 32.72
N ASN A 9 13.12 50.16 31.58
CA ASN A 9 12.73 49.66 30.25
C ASN A 9 13.50 48.40 29.85
N PHE A 10 14.70 48.19 30.38
CA PHE A 10 15.49 46.99 30.11
C PHE A 10 14.95 45.79 30.89
N THR A 11 14.51 46.00 32.15
CA THR A 11 13.81 44.96 32.91
C THR A 11 12.46 44.61 32.28
N LEU A 12 11.71 45.59 31.76
CA LEU A 12 10.46 45.32 31.06
C LEU A 12 10.68 44.51 29.77
N LEU A 13 11.72 44.84 29.00
CA LEU A 13 12.07 44.12 27.77
C LEU A 13 12.54 42.69 28.07
N ILE A 14 13.35 42.49 29.12
CA ILE A 14 13.75 41.16 29.58
C ILE A 14 12.53 40.37 30.07
N CYS A 15 11.61 40.98 30.82
CA CYS A 15 10.37 40.31 31.24
C CYS A 15 9.46 39.95 30.06
N VAL A 16 9.38 40.79 29.03
CA VAL A 16 8.60 40.48 27.81
C VAL A 16 9.26 39.37 27.01
N ILE A 17 10.59 39.36 26.89
CA ILE A 17 11.34 38.28 26.23
C ILE A 17 11.25 36.98 27.03
N LEU A 18 11.37 37.03 28.37
CA LEU A 18 11.17 35.86 29.24
C LEU A 18 9.73 35.36 29.19
N CYS A 19 8.74 36.26 29.14
CA CYS A 19 7.33 35.88 28.95
C CYS A 19 7.10 35.26 27.58
N ILE A 20 7.70 35.78 26.50
CA ILE A 20 7.59 35.20 25.15
C ILE A 20 8.31 33.84 25.09
N VAL A 21 9.49 33.70 25.70
CA VAL A 21 10.24 32.43 25.80
C VAL A 21 9.51 31.42 26.67
N LEU A 22 8.89 31.84 27.78
CA LEU A 22 8.03 31.00 28.60
C LEU A 22 6.72 30.65 27.87
N PHE A 23 6.17 31.55 27.04
CA PHE A 23 4.97 31.29 26.24
C PHE A 23 5.26 30.36 25.06
N THR A 24 6.46 30.43 24.44
CA THR A 24 6.89 29.51 23.38
C THR A 24 7.34 28.17 23.96
N LEU A 25 8.01 28.13 25.12
CA LEU A 25 8.31 26.88 25.84
C LEU A 25 7.03 26.21 26.38
N ARG A 26 6.01 26.98 26.78
CA ARG A 26 4.69 26.45 27.19
C ARG A 26 3.78 26.08 26.00
N ARG A 27 4.10 26.52 24.77
CA ARG A 27 3.46 26.03 23.52
C ARG A 27 4.16 24.81 22.90
N ASN A 28 5.38 24.49 23.34
CA ASN A 28 5.99 23.18 23.12
C ASN A 28 5.53 22.11 24.12
N VAL A 29 4.49 22.42 24.91
CA VAL A 29 3.68 21.38 25.56
C VAL A 29 3.07 20.56 24.45
N HIS A 30 3.60 19.35 24.31
CA HIS A 30 2.94 18.25 23.65
C HIS A 30 1.44 18.38 23.91
N SER A 31 0.66 18.44 22.83
CA SER A 31 -0.70 17.92 22.89
C SER A 31 -0.57 16.41 23.12
N ASP A 32 -0.13 16.01 24.30
CA ASP A 32 -0.61 14.78 24.89
C ASP A 32 -2.12 14.93 24.86
N SER A 33 -2.76 14.10 24.03
CA SER A 33 -4.16 13.79 24.23
C SER A 33 -4.24 13.31 25.68
N LYS A 34 -4.54 14.21 26.61
CA LYS A 34 -4.94 13.81 27.94
C LYS A 34 -6.13 12.91 27.68
N ASN A 35 -5.93 11.60 27.86
CA ASN A 35 -7.01 10.64 27.95
C ASN A 35 -7.87 11.17 29.09
N ILE A 36 -8.94 11.88 28.76
CA ILE A 36 -9.96 12.24 29.73
C ILE A 36 -10.61 10.90 30.06
N PRO A 37 -10.46 10.36 31.28
CA PRO A 37 -11.17 9.16 31.65
C PRO A 37 -12.66 9.51 31.60
N VAL A 38 -13.37 8.95 30.63
CA VAL A 38 -14.82 8.96 30.60
C VAL A 38 -15.26 7.67 31.27
N GLU A 39 -15.79 7.76 32.48
CA GLU A 39 -16.45 6.63 33.11
C GLU A 39 -17.70 6.28 32.31
N GLY A 40 -17.78 5.03 31.83
CA GLY A 40 -18.90 4.54 31.05
C GLY A 40 -19.50 3.31 31.71
N ILE A 41 -20.83 3.25 31.76
CA ILE A 41 -21.55 2.06 32.23
C ILE A 41 -21.57 1.02 31.10
N LEU A 42 -21.00 -0.16 31.34
CA LEU A 42 -21.07 -1.29 30.42
C LEU A 42 -22.27 -2.16 30.79
N PHE A 43 -23.28 -2.22 29.91
CA PHE A 43 -24.36 -3.20 29.99
C PHE A 43 -24.00 -4.47 29.20
N SER A 44 -24.34 -5.63 29.72
CA SER A 44 -24.27 -6.92 29.02
C SER A 44 -25.33 -7.03 27.91
N ASP A 45 -25.11 -7.91 26.93
CA ASP A 45 -26.08 -8.16 25.84
C ASP A 45 -27.45 -8.63 26.36
N ALA A 46 -27.48 -9.29 27.53
CA ALA A 46 -28.71 -9.71 28.21
C ALA A 46 -29.47 -8.52 28.84
N GLU A 47 -28.76 -7.58 29.45
CA GLU A 47 -29.35 -6.34 30.01
C GLU A 47 -29.86 -5.42 28.90
N PHE A 48 -29.18 -5.38 27.75
CA PHE A 48 -29.61 -4.66 26.56
C PHE A 48 -30.91 -5.23 25.95
N ALA A 49 -31.07 -6.56 25.95
CA ALA A 49 -32.28 -7.23 25.45
C ALA A 49 -33.50 -7.06 26.36
N VAL A 50 -33.30 -6.95 27.68
CA VAL A 50 -34.36 -6.66 28.65
C VAL A 50 -34.87 -5.22 28.52
N ALA A 51 -33.96 -4.25 28.32
CA ALA A 51 -34.34 -2.84 28.10
C ALA A 51 -35.05 -2.59 26.76
N HIS A 52 -34.71 -3.36 25.70
CA HIS A 52 -35.34 -3.22 24.38
C HIS A 52 -36.76 -3.81 24.28
N LYS A 53 -37.14 -4.74 25.18
CA LYS A 53 -38.46 -5.40 25.18
C LYS A 53 -39.51 -4.70 26.05
N GLY A 54 -39.19 -3.54 26.63
CA GLY A 54 -40.12 -2.76 27.43
C GLY A 54 -41.23 -2.12 26.61
N ASN A 55 -42.38 -2.80 26.51
CA ASN A 55 -43.65 -2.11 26.31
C ASN A 55 -43.82 -1.03 27.39
N ALA A 56 -44.34 0.13 27.00
CA ALA A 56 -44.52 1.32 27.82
C ALA A 56 -45.56 1.18 28.96
N GLU A 57 -45.84 -0.02 29.46
CA GLU A 57 -46.85 -0.22 30.50
C GLU A 57 -46.37 -1.18 31.58
N LYS A 58 -46.43 -0.67 32.81
CA LYS A 58 -46.16 -1.31 34.12
C LYS A 58 -44.69 -1.42 34.52
N GLY A 59 -44.34 -0.54 35.46
CA GLY A 59 -43.05 -0.47 36.11
C GLY A 59 -42.78 -1.67 37.02
N THR A 60 -41.60 -2.25 36.81
CA THR A 60 -40.70 -2.81 37.82
C THR A 60 -39.39 -3.16 37.10
N TYR A 61 -38.47 -2.20 37.02
CA TYR A 61 -37.11 -2.44 36.52
C TYR A 61 -36.15 -2.53 37.71
N ASN A 62 -35.54 -3.69 37.90
CA ASN A 62 -34.36 -3.80 38.77
C ASN A 62 -33.16 -3.18 38.03
N PRO A 63 -32.43 -2.24 38.66
CA PRO A 63 -31.27 -1.62 38.02
C PRO A 63 -30.14 -2.66 37.82
N PRO A 64 -29.41 -2.59 36.70
CA PRO A 64 -28.20 -3.39 36.50
C PRO A 64 -27.16 -3.06 37.57
N ARG A 65 -26.62 -4.09 38.24
CA ARG A 65 -25.65 -3.97 39.34
C ARG A 65 -24.22 -4.10 38.79
N LEU A 66 -23.40 -3.07 38.98
CA LEU A 66 -21.95 -3.11 38.79
C LEU A 66 -21.24 -3.42 40.11
N SER A 67 -20.00 -3.91 40.02
CA SER A 67 -19.22 -4.56 41.09
C SER A 67 -18.75 -3.68 42.26
N ASN A 68 -19.25 -2.46 42.40
CA ASN A 68 -19.04 -1.61 43.57
C ASN A 68 -20.42 -1.08 44.01
N ASP A 69 -20.70 -1.15 45.31
CA ASP A 69 -22.00 -0.95 46.02
C ASP A 69 -22.78 0.38 45.82
N GLN A 70 -22.70 1.04 44.66
CA GLN A 70 -23.58 2.15 44.30
C GLN A 70 -24.69 1.66 43.36
N CYS A 71 -25.91 1.58 43.90
CA CYS A 71 -27.11 1.31 43.11
C CYS A 71 -27.49 2.56 42.30
N TYR A 72 -27.07 2.60 41.04
CA TYR A 72 -27.53 3.61 40.09
C TYR A 72 -28.97 3.34 39.67
N GLN A 73 -29.85 4.34 39.71
CA GLN A 73 -31.17 4.25 39.09
C GLN A 73 -31.03 4.50 37.59
N VAL A 74 -31.35 3.52 36.76
CA VAL A 74 -31.30 3.65 35.30
C VAL A 74 -32.72 3.62 34.75
N SER A 75 -33.16 4.69 34.11
CA SER A 75 -34.48 4.77 33.45
C SER A 75 -34.31 4.95 31.93
N PRO A 76 -35.11 4.28 31.09
CA PRO A 76 -35.02 4.42 29.64
C PRO A 76 -35.50 5.81 29.19
N LEU A 77 -34.82 6.36 28.17
CA LEU A 77 -35.16 7.61 27.50
C LEU A 77 -35.27 7.41 25.99
N ALA A 78 -36.15 8.19 25.37
CA ALA A 78 -36.17 8.39 23.93
C ALA A 78 -35.27 9.59 23.58
N CYS A 79 -34.29 9.39 22.71
CA CYS A 79 -33.51 10.49 22.15
C CYS A 79 -34.00 10.84 20.75
N MET A 80 -34.01 12.12 20.43
CA MET A 80 -34.35 12.60 19.09
C MET A 80 -33.09 13.15 18.41
N PHE A 81 -32.72 12.57 17.26
CA PHE A 81 -31.62 13.02 16.41
C PHE A 81 -32.19 13.34 15.02
N ASP A 82 -32.01 14.57 14.54
CA ASP A 82 -32.50 15.03 13.23
C ASP A 82 -33.97 14.64 12.96
N SER A 83 -34.82 14.89 13.96
CA SER A 83 -36.26 14.56 13.93
C SER A 83 -36.60 13.06 13.84
N LYS A 84 -35.64 12.17 14.05
CA LYS A 84 -35.86 10.72 14.20
C LYS A 84 -35.69 10.30 15.66
N ILE A 85 -36.69 9.58 16.17
CA ILE A 85 -36.66 9.01 17.51
C ILE A 85 -35.80 7.74 17.48
N SER A 86 -34.73 7.70 18.28
CA SER A 86 -33.94 6.51 18.52
C SER A 86 -34.23 5.96 19.92
N PRO A 87 -34.64 4.69 20.05
CA PRO A 87 -34.69 4.03 21.35
C PRO A 87 -33.27 3.79 21.89
N GLY A 88 -33.15 3.63 23.21
CA GLY A 88 -31.92 3.17 23.85
C GLY A 88 -31.05 4.25 24.49
N CYS A 89 -31.54 5.47 24.70
CA CYS A 89 -30.91 6.39 25.65
C CYS A 89 -31.34 6.04 27.08
N TYR A 90 -30.56 6.49 28.07
CA TYR A 90 -30.87 6.21 29.47
C TYR A 90 -30.65 7.45 30.34
N MET A 91 -31.42 7.58 31.41
CA MET A 91 -31.16 8.52 32.49
C MET A 91 -30.55 7.77 33.67
N ILE A 92 -29.42 8.26 34.16
CA ILE A 92 -28.75 7.75 35.35
C ILE A 92 -29.09 8.70 36.51
N ASN A 93 -29.57 8.11 37.61
CA ASN A 93 -29.96 8.77 38.85
C ASN A 93 -30.99 9.92 38.67
N ASN A 94 -31.72 9.93 37.55
CA ASN A 94 -32.60 11.03 37.12
C ASN A 94 -31.91 12.40 36.93
N ILE A 95 -30.59 12.43 36.74
CA ILE A 95 -29.80 13.67 36.60
C ILE A 95 -28.96 13.69 35.33
N GLU A 96 -28.48 12.54 34.86
CA GLU A 96 -27.56 12.47 33.73
C GLU A 96 -28.13 11.62 32.61
N ALA A 97 -28.29 12.22 31.43
CA ALA A 97 -28.68 11.49 30.24
C ALA A 97 -27.45 10.90 29.54
N VAL A 98 -27.47 9.61 29.27
CA VAL A 98 -26.42 8.90 28.52
C VAL A 98 -26.93 8.40 27.17
N VAL A 99 -26.09 8.57 26.16
CA VAL A 99 -26.36 8.20 24.78
C VAL A 99 -25.46 7.01 24.40
N PRO A 100 -26.01 5.95 23.76
CA PRO A 100 -25.21 4.86 23.25
C PRO A 100 -24.12 5.32 22.31
N LEU A 101 -22.90 4.80 22.51
CA LEU A 101 -21.76 5.07 21.62
C LEU A 101 -22.08 4.75 20.16
N GLY A 102 -22.88 3.72 19.89
CA GLY A 102 -23.29 3.36 18.52
C GLY A 102 -24.03 4.49 17.80
N LEU A 103 -24.89 5.23 18.53
CA LEU A 103 -25.60 6.38 17.97
C LEU A 103 -24.67 7.56 17.75
N ILE A 104 -23.77 7.83 18.71
CA ILE A 104 -22.75 8.88 18.58
C ILE A 104 -21.87 8.63 17.35
N LYS A 105 -21.39 7.40 17.16
CA LYS A 105 -20.56 6.99 16.02
C LYS A 105 -21.28 7.18 14.69
N ALA A 106 -22.55 6.79 14.61
CA ALA A 106 -23.34 6.93 13.39
C ALA A 106 -23.62 8.40 13.05
N GLN A 107 -23.99 9.21 14.04
CA GLN A 107 -24.39 10.59 13.85
C GLN A 107 -23.20 11.51 13.53
N TYR A 108 -22.09 11.34 14.25
CA TYR A 108 -20.92 12.22 14.14
C TYR A 108 -19.80 11.61 13.28
N GLU A 109 -20.03 10.45 12.66
CA GLU A 109 -19.04 9.74 11.84
C GLU A 109 -17.70 9.47 12.58
N VAL A 110 -17.76 9.24 13.90
CA VAL A 110 -16.58 8.96 14.75
C VAL A 110 -16.35 7.45 14.93
N PHE A 111 -15.14 7.11 15.36
CA PHE A 111 -14.68 5.74 15.58
C PHE A 111 -14.53 5.45 17.06
N GLY A 112 -14.59 4.18 17.46
CA GLY A 112 -14.46 3.82 18.86
C GLY A 112 -15.03 2.46 19.20
N GLY A 113 -14.70 2.00 20.40
CA GLY A 113 -15.12 0.71 20.93
C GLY A 113 -14.67 0.51 22.37
N VAL A 114 -14.84 -0.72 22.87
CA VAL A 114 -14.49 -1.09 24.23
C VAL A 114 -13.37 -2.12 24.19
N ARG A 115 -12.27 -1.87 24.90
CA ARG A 115 -11.21 -2.85 25.15
C ARG A 115 -11.60 -3.69 26.36
N ARG A 116 -12.11 -4.91 26.13
CA ARG A 116 -12.62 -5.81 27.19
C ARG A 116 -11.56 -6.17 28.24
N GLY A 117 -10.29 -6.31 27.84
CA GLY A 117 -9.21 -6.66 28.78
C GLY A 117 -8.80 -5.53 29.73
N SER A 118 -9.06 -4.27 29.36
CA SER A 118 -8.71 -3.08 30.17
C SER A 118 -9.95 -2.28 30.62
N SER A 119 -11.16 -2.79 30.33
CA SER A 119 -12.44 -2.10 30.54
C SER A 119 -12.46 -0.65 30.05
N THR A 120 -11.68 -0.32 29.01
CA THR A 120 -11.50 1.06 28.54
C THR A 120 -12.38 1.33 27.31
N LEU A 121 -13.18 2.40 27.39
CA LEU A 121 -13.83 3.00 26.22
C LEU A 121 -12.80 3.88 25.49
N TYR A 122 -12.70 3.72 24.17
CA TYR A 122 -11.91 4.62 23.33
C TYR A 122 -12.77 5.19 22.21
N VAL A 123 -12.56 6.47 21.92
CA VAL A 123 -13.24 7.20 20.83
C VAL A 123 -12.18 8.00 20.07
N HIS A 124 -12.21 7.91 18.75
CA HIS A 124 -11.32 8.62 17.85
C HIS A 124 -12.14 9.36 16.80
N HIS A 125 -11.74 10.59 16.48
CA HIS A 125 -12.41 11.38 15.44
C HIS A 125 -12.05 10.88 14.03
N ALA A 126 -10.83 10.36 13.85
CA ALA A 126 -10.35 9.73 12.62
C ALA A 126 -9.91 8.27 12.87
N ASP A 127 -9.98 7.43 11.85
CA ASP A 127 -9.55 6.01 11.85
C ASP A 127 -8.13 5.81 11.30
N VAL A 128 -7.37 6.89 11.16
CA VAL A 128 -6.02 6.88 10.61
C VAL A 128 -5.10 7.70 11.49
N GLU A 129 -3.92 7.16 11.77
CA GLU A 129 -2.86 7.90 12.44
C GLU A 129 -1.89 8.54 11.44
N ILE A 130 -1.36 9.70 11.81
CA ILE A 130 -0.27 10.34 11.11
C ILE A 130 0.90 10.44 12.08
N PRO A 131 2.08 9.92 11.72
CA PRO A 131 3.28 10.15 12.51
C PRO A 131 3.44 11.66 12.76
N SER A 132 3.73 12.04 14.00
CA SER A 132 4.03 13.44 14.34
C SER A 132 5.28 13.94 13.62
N THR A 133 6.18 13.03 13.22
CA THR A 133 7.43 13.37 12.55
C THR A 133 7.21 13.89 11.13
N ILE A 134 7.74 15.08 10.86
CA ILE A 134 7.99 15.59 9.52
C ILE A 134 9.17 14.76 8.97
N PRO A 135 9.14 14.27 7.73
CA PRO A 135 10.33 13.66 7.13
C PRO A 135 11.49 14.64 7.19
N ASP A 136 12.64 14.24 7.71
CA ASP A 136 13.78 15.15 7.89
C ASP A 136 14.14 15.83 6.56
N GLN A 137 14.13 15.07 5.45
CA GLN A 137 14.37 15.53 4.09
C GLN A 137 13.66 14.63 3.05
N HIS A 138 13.25 15.19 1.90
CA HIS A 138 12.89 14.42 0.69
C HIS A 138 14.03 14.52 -0.33
N GLU A 139 14.74 13.41 -0.53
CA GLU A 139 15.83 13.31 -1.50
C GLU A 139 15.31 12.69 -2.82
N PRO A 140 15.50 13.35 -3.98
CA PRO A 140 15.07 12.85 -5.29
C PRO A 140 15.54 11.43 -5.62
N THR A 141 16.74 11.08 -5.18
CA THR A 141 17.40 9.78 -5.39
C THR A 141 17.33 8.87 -4.18
N GLY A 142 16.77 9.34 -3.06
CA GLY A 142 16.67 8.59 -1.81
C GLY A 142 15.28 7.97 -1.60
N ARG A 143 14.89 7.84 -0.33
CA ARG A 143 13.56 7.33 0.08
C ARG A 143 12.45 8.12 -0.62
N TYR A 144 11.44 7.43 -1.11
CA TYR A 144 10.24 8.11 -1.61
C TYR A 144 9.23 8.26 -0.48
N MET A 145 9.29 9.39 0.24
CA MET A 145 8.33 9.74 1.28
C MET A 145 8.18 8.62 2.33
N PHE A 146 6.94 8.28 2.69
CA PHE A 146 6.60 7.21 3.64
C PHE A 146 6.42 5.84 2.96
N PHE A 147 6.91 5.62 1.73
CA PHE A 147 6.59 4.40 0.96
C PHE A 147 7.20 3.10 1.53
N HIS A 148 8.14 3.20 2.49
CA HIS A 148 8.61 2.07 3.29
C HIS A 148 7.49 1.43 4.14
N LYS A 149 6.45 2.20 4.51
CA LYS A 149 5.29 1.72 5.30
C LYS A 149 4.20 1.10 4.44
N TYR A 150 4.26 1.30 3.11
CA TYR A 150 3.22 0.78 2.23
C TYR A 150 3.53 -0.67 1.87
N ASN A 151 2.50 -1.51 1.92
CA ASN A 151 2.47 -2.80 1.27
C ASN A 151 1.46 -2.68 0.11
N VAL A 152 1.97 -2.50 -1.12
CA VAL A 152 1.10 -2.21 -2.28
C VAL A 152 0.38 -3.47 -2.73
N GLU A 153 1.08 -4.60 -2.79
CA GLU A 153 0.51 -5.91 -3.09
C GLU A 153 -0.59 -6.30 -2.10
N SER A 154 -0.52 -5.83 -0.84
CA SER A 154 -1.56 -6.04 0.16
C SER A 154 -2.87 -5.26 -0.05
N ARG A 155 -3.01 -4.54 -1.15
CA ARG A 155 -4.27 -3.84 -1.45
C ARG A 155 -5.30 -4.83 -2.00
N PRO A 156 -6.61 -4.65 -1.68
CA PRO A 156 -7.65 -5.54 -2.16
C PRO A 156 -7.84 -5.48 -3.68
N HIS A 157 -7.60 -4.33 -4.30
CA HIS A 157 -7.70 -4.12 -5.75
C HIS A 157 -6.44 -4.53 -6.53
N VAL A 158 -5.39 -5.02 -5.86
CA VAL A 158 -4.27 -5.67 -6.56
C VAL A 158 -4.64 -7.13 -6.75
N LYS A 159 -4.82 -7.55 -7.99
CA LYS A 159 -5.27 -8.91 -8.32
C LYS A 159 -4.19 -9.95 -8.04
N LEU A 160 -2.96 -9.68 -8.50
CA LEU A 160 -1.75 -10.47 -8.25
C LEU A 160 -0.53 -9.70 -8.79
N VAL A 161 0.68 -10.19 -8.50
CA VAL A 161 1.91 -9.73 -9.13
C VAL A 161 2.34 -10.74 -10.19
N ILE A 162 2.39 -10.35 -11.47
CA ILE A 162 2.68 -11.29 -12.56
C ILE A 162 4.12 -11.81 -12.46
N ALA A 163 4.36 -13.04 -12.91
CA ALA A 163 5.58 -13.78 -12.60
C ALA A 163 6.80 -13.29 -13.38
N ASP A 164 6.70 -13.21 -14.70
CA ASP A 164 7.80 -12.83 -15.59
C ASP A 164 8.12 -11.33 -15.57
N GLU A 165 7.13 -10.46 -15.73
CA GLU A 165 7.36 -9.01 -15.69
C GLU A 165 7.53 -8.48 -14.27
N GLY A 166 7.07 -9.22 -13.25
CA GLY A 166 7.26 -8.85 -11.84
C GLY A 166 6.44 -7.66 -11.34
N VAL A 167 5.38 -7.24 -12.05
CA VAL A 167 4.57 -6.05 -11.72
C VAL A 167 3.13 -6.38 -11.27
N PRO A 168 2.49 -5.54 -10.45
CA PRO A 168 1.13 -5.81 -9.96
C PRO A 168 0.06 -5.49 -11.01
N ILE A 169 -0.92 -6.38 -11.16
CA ILE A 169 -2.11 -6.19 -11.99
C ILE A 169 -3.25 -5.67 -11.12
N SER A 170 -3.90 -4.59 -11.55
CA SER A 170 -5.02 -3.97 -10.83
C SER A 170 -6.35 -4.53 -11.29
N SER A 171 -7.30 -4.69 -10.37
CA SER A 171 -8.71 -4.97 -10.63
C SER A 171 -9.62 -3.81 -10.21
N GLN A 172 -9.05 -2.61 -9.97
CA GLN A 172 -9.74 -1.50 -9.32
C GLN A 172 -11.01 -1.03 -10.06
N TRP A 173 -10.98 -1.00 -11.41
CA TRP A 173 -12.13 -0.62 -12.24
C TRP A 173 -12.56 -1.67 -13.27
N ASP A 174 -11.80 -2.76 -13.40
CA ASP A 174 -12.13 -3.88 -14.27
C ASP A 174 -11.68 -5.20 -13.61
N PRO A 175 -12.60 -6.11 -13.24
CA PRO A 175 -12.27 -7.35 -12.56
C PRO A 175 -11.41 -8.31 -13.39
N ARG A 176 -11.38 -8.14 -14.72
CA ARG A 176 -10.51 -8.93 -15.62
C ARG A 176 -9.04 -8.72 -15.29
N GLY A 177 -8.69 -7.53 -14.80
CA GLY A 177 -7.33 -7.16 -14.44
C GLY A 177 -6.63 -6.39 -15.56
N TYR A 178 -5.89 -5.35 -15.20
CA TYR A 178 -5.13 -4.53 -16.14
C TYR A 178 -3.87 -3.95 -15.48
N PRO A 179 -2.81 -3.67 -16.24
CA PRO A 179 -1.67 -2.94 -15.72
C PRO A 179 -2.09 -1.48 -15.45
N TYR A 180 -1.76 -1.00 -14.25
CA TYR A 180 -2.11 0.36 -13.83
C TYR A 180 -0.86 1.10 -13.38
N ALA A 181 -0.42 2.07 -14.19
CA ALA A 181 0.86 2.76 -14.02
C ALA A 181 1.05 3.30 -12.60
N ILE A 182 0.05 3.95 -12.00
CA ILE A 182 0.12 4.46 -10.62
C ILE A 182 0.43 3.33 -9.64
N GLN A 183 -0.29 2.21 -9.71
CA GLN A 183 -0.07 1.07 -8.83
C GLN A 183 1.32 0.46 -9.03
N ILE A 184 1.77 0.31 -10.28
CA ILE A 184 3.08 -0.26 -10.63
C ILE A 184 4.21 0.65 -10.13
N ALA A 185 4.10 1.97 -10.28
CA ALA A 185 5.11 2.88 -9.77
C ALA A 185 5.14 2.94 -8.24
N GLN A 186 3.96 2.97 -7.59
CA GLN A 186 3.90 2.90 -6.13
C GLN A 186 4.53 1.63 -5.58
N PHE A 187 4.31 0.50 -6.27
CA PHE A 187 4.96 -0.77 -5.98
C PHE A 187 6.48 -0.65 -6.10
N GLY A 188 7.01 -0.19 -7.23
CA GLY A 188 8.45 0.00 -7.43
C GLY A 188 9.09 0.94 -6.40
N LEU A 189 8.47 2.10 -6.14
CA LEU A 189 8.95 3.10 -5.18
C LEU A 189 8.93 2.58 -3.73
N SER A 190 7.93 1.76 -3.38
CA SER A 190 7.87 1.10 -2.07
C SER A 190 9.00 0.10 -1.90
N HIS A 191 9.22 -0.79 -2.87
CA HIS A 191 10.32 -1.76 -2.80
C HIS A 191 11.68 -1.08 -2.83
N TYR A 192 11.88 -0.01 -3.61
CA TYR A 192 13.10 0.78 -3.59
C TYR A 192 13.38 1.37 -2.20
N THR A 193 12.36 1.97 -1.58
CA THR A 193 12.51 2.57 -0.25
C THR A 193 12.82 1.49 0.81
N LYS A 194 12.12 0.34 0.79
CA LYS A 194 12.40 -0.80 1.68
C LYS A 194 13.82 -1.36 1.48
N MET A 195 14.29 -1.45 0.24
CA MET A 195 15.66 -1.85 -0.07
C MET A 195 16.69 -0.90 0.56
N LEU A 196 16.50 0.42 0.44
CA LEU A 196 17.41 1.40 1.05
C LEU A 196 17.42 1.30 2.58
N ASP A 197 16.25 1.10 3.19
CA ASP A 197 16.13 0.93 4.64
C ASP A 197 16.86 -0.32 5.11
N LEU A 198 16.67 -1.42 4.39
CA LEU A 198 17.35 -2.68 4.65
C LEU A 198 18.87 -2.54 4.54
N LYS A 199 19.37 -1.88 3.48
CA LYS A 199 20.82 -1.62 3.30
C LYS A 199 21.40 -0.82 4.46
N ARG A 200 20.68 0.19 4.97
CA ARG A 200 21.12 0.98 6.14
C ARG A 200 21.13 0.16 7.42
N SER A 201 20.13 -0.69 7.63
CA SER A 201 20.07 -1.57 8.80
C SER A 201 21.26 -2.54 8.86
N ILE A 202 21.68 -3.12 7.73
CA ILE A 202 22.85 -4.02 7.66
C ILE A 202 24.16 -3.29 7.96
N GLN A 203 24.34 -2.08 7.43
CA GLN A 203 25.58 -1.32 7.62
C GLN A 203 25.83 -0.92 9.08
N ALA A 204 24.80 -0.90 9.92
CA ALA A 204 24.91 -0.55 11.34
C ALA A 204 25.37 -1.72 12.23
N THR A 205 25.40 -2.95 11.71
CA THR A 205 25.64 -4.18 12.50
C THR A 205 26.97 -4.82 12.09
N THR A 206 28.05 -4.55 12.85
CA THR A 206 29.37 -5.22 12.70
C THR A 206 29.82 -5.81 14.04
N VAL A 207 29.58 -7.11 14.29
CA VAL A 207 30.26 -7.94 15.32
C VAL A 207 30.23 -9.43 14.89
N GLU A 208 31.25 -10.20 15.29
CA GLU A 208 31.44 -11.63 14.98
C GLU A 208 30.61 -12.64 15.82
N HIS A 209 30.28 -13.74 15.12
CA HIS A 209 29.71 -15.08 15.37
C HIS A 209 29.29 -15.57 16.79
N ASN A 210 28.10 -16.21 16.90
CA ASN A 210 27.94 -17.69 16.88
C ASN A 210 26.45 -18.20 16.96
N ARG A 211 26.13 -19.18 16.10
CA ARG A 211 25.01 -20.18 16.08
C ARG A 211 23.73 -19.94 15.24
N LEU A 212 23.71 -20.65 14.08
CA LEU A 212 22.69 -21.58 13.56
C LEU A 212 21.19 -21.21 13.74
N ASN A 213 20.73 -20.24 12.95
CA ASN A 213 19.40 -20.26 12.34
C ASN A 213 19.54 -19.74 10.90
N LEU A 214 19.05 -20.50 9.92
CA LEU A 214 19.26 -20.20 8.50
C LEU A 214 18.27 -19.11 8.04
N VAL A 215 18.75 -17.87 7.97
CA VAL A 215 17.97 -16.68 7.54
C VAL A 215 17.84 -16.60 6.01
N ASP A 216 18.80 -17.18 5.30
CA ASP A 216 18.94 -17.13 3.84
C ASP A 216 19.60 -18.40 3.34
N LEU A 217 18.97 -19.04 2.37
CA LEU A 217 19.45 -20.27 1.76
C LEU A 217 19.75 -20.02 0.29
N ASP A 218 21.03 -20.10 -0.05
CA ASP A 218 21.51 -20.19 -1.42
C ASP A 218 21.47 -21.65 -1.89
N LEU A 219 20.45 -22.00 -2.66
CA LEU A 219 20.25 -23.38 -3.11
C LEU A 219 21.35 -23.84 -4.07
N LYS A 220 22.03 -22.93 -4.79
CA LYS A 220 23.15 -23.31 -5.67
C LYS A 220 24.29 -23.94 -4.86
N ASN A 221 24.63 -23.31 -3.72
CA ASN A 221 25.70 -23.79 -2.85
C ASN A 221 25.25 -24.98 -2.01
N ALA A 222 24.01 -24.97 -1.52
CA ALA A 222 23.47 -26.05 -0.71
C ALA A 222 23.46 -27.39 -1.47
N ILE A 223 23.12 -27.37 -2.77
CA ILE A 223 23.11 -28.57 -3.63
C ILE A 223 24.50 -29.23 -3.68
N VAL A 224 25.58 -28.45 -3.84
CA VAL A 224 26.96 -28.96 -3.88
C VAL A 224 27.38 -29.55 -2.53
N GLN A 225 27.03 -28.86 -1.45
CA GLN A 225 27.48 -29.21 -0.10
C GLN A 225 26.67 -30.37 0.50
N GLY A 226 25.53 -30.74 -0.09
CA GLY A 226 24.58 -31.71 0.47
C GLY A 226 23.97 -31.26 1.81
N PHE A 227 24.16 -29.99 2.17
CA PHE A 227 23.73 -29.46 3.46
C PHE A 227 22.26 -29.08 3.37
N HIS A 228 21.42 -29.70 4.21
CA HIS A 228 20.00 -29.39 4.34
C HIS A 228 19.12 -29.59 3.09
N VAL A 229 19.70 -30.10 2.00
CA VAL A 229 19.01 -30.38 0.75
C VAL A 229 19.34 -31.78 0.27
N HIS A 230 18.34 -32.45 -0.28
CA HIS A 230 18.47 -33.72 -0.96
C HIS A 230 18.03 -33.55 -2.42
N VAL A 231 18.91 -33.86 -3.37
CA VAL A 231 18.58 -33.84 -4.80
C VAL A 231 18.03 -35.21 -5.21
N GLN A 232 16.80 -35.24 -5.72
CA GLN A 232 16.19 -36.45 -6.28
C GLN A 232 16.43 -36.52 -7.80
N GLU A 233 16.65 -37.72 -8.33
CA GLU A 233 16.82 -37.97 -9.78
C GLU A 233 15.54 -37.60 -10.57
N PRO A 234 15.68 -36.98 -11.78
CA PRO A 234 16.55 -37.38 -12.89
C PRO A 234 17.77 -36.46 -13.16
N GLN A 235 18.76 -37.00 -13.89
CA GLN A 235 20.08 -36.41 -14.19
C GLN A 235 20.10 -35.45 -15.41
N ASN A 236 19.03 -34.65 -15.61
CA ASN A 236 18.95 -33.72 -16.74
C ASN A 236 19.30 -32.28 -16.33
N TRP A 237 20.36 -32.15 -15.54
CA TRP A 237 20.89 -30.87 -15.11
C TRP A 237 22.39 -30.98 -14.87
N GLU A 238 23.10 -29.86 -14.97
CA GLU A 238 24.52 -29.72 -14.67
C GLU A 238 24.75 -28.43 -13.88
N GLN A 239 25.84 -28.40 -13.13
CA GLN A 239 26.29 -27.19 -12.44
C GLN A 239 27.57 -26.67 -13.06
N GLY A 240 27.56 -25.41 -13.48
CA GLY A 240 28.74 -24.72 -13.97
C GLY A 240 29.79 -24.50 -12.88
N ALA A 241 31.02 -24.22 -13.28
CA ALA A 241 32.13 -23.92 -12.35
C ALA A 241 31.86 -22.67 -11.48
N ASP A 242 30.98 -21.77 -11.93
CA ASP A 242 30.49 -20.59 -11.21
C ASP A 242 29.27 -20.88 -10.30
N GLY A 243 28.92 -22.16 -10.17
CA GLY A 243 27.78 -22.65 -9.41
C GLY A 243 26.43 -22.50 -10.12
N SER A 244 26.37 -21.90 -11.32
CA SER A 244 25.13 -21.76 -12.09
C SER A 244 24.50 -23.12 -12.40
N ILE A 245 23.17 -23.22 -12.35
CA ILE A 245 22.47 -24.48 -12.59
C ILE A 245 21.88 -24.43 -13.99
N ARG A 246 22.30 -25.34 -14.87
CA ARG A 246 21.65 -25.57 -16.16
C ARG A 246 20.77 -26.79 -16.05
N PHE A 247 19.50 -26.68 -16.40
CA PHE A 247 18.59 -27.81 -16.53
C PHE A 247 18.14 -27.93 -17.98
N PHE A 248 17.86 -29.15 -18.43
CA PHE A 248 17.54 -29.44 -19.83
C PHE A 248 16.58 -30.62 -19.97
N SER A 249 16.12 -30.87 -21.19
CA SER A 249 15.33 -32.05 -21.57
C SER A 249 16.20 -32.96 -22.44
N SER A 250 16.26 -34.26 -22.14
CA SER A 250 16.88 -35.25 -23.02
C SER A 250 15.90 -35.60 -24.15
N SER A 251 16.40 -35.70 -25.38
CA SER A 251 15.65 -35.77 -26.65
C SER A 251 14.76 -37.01 -26.85
N SER A 252 14.43 -37.76 -25.80
CA SER A 252 13.59 -38.97 -25.87
C SER A 252 12.75 -39.30 -24.61
N VAL A 253 12.59 -38.41 -23.63
CA VAL A 253 11.89 -38.75 -22.37
C VAL A 253 10.86 -37.71 -21.91
N ASP A 254 9.65 -38.22 -21.65
CA ASP A 254 8.58 -37.75 -20.76
C ASP A 254 8.74 -36.33 -20.16
N VAL A 255 8.28 -35.31 -20.90
CA VAL A 255 8.20 -33.89 -20.45
C VAL A 255 7.44 -33.73 -19.13
N ALA A 256 6.72 -34.76 -18.69
CA ALA A 256 6.02 -34.80 -17.41
C ALA A 256 6.93 -34.88 -16.17
N LYS A 257 8.19 -35.31 -16.30
CA LYS A 257 9.11 -35.45 -15.15
C LYS A 257 9.98 -34.20 -14.94
N PRO A 258 10.17 -33.74 -13.69
CA PRO A 258 11.04 -32.60 -13.41
C PRO A 258 12.50 -32.95 -13.73
N SER A 259 13.24 -32.03 -14.35
CA SER A 259 14.68 -32.16 -14.65
C SER A 259 15.56 -32.12 -13.40
N LEU A 260 15.14 -31.39 -12.36
CA LEU A 260 15.82 -31.31 -11.07
C LEU A 260 14.77 -31.14 -9.97
N THR A 261 14.84 -31.98 -8.93
CA THR A 261 14.04 -31.84 -7.71
C THR A 261 14.96 -31.66 -6.51
N VAL A 262 14.87 -30.50 -5.86
CA VAL A 262 15.57 -30.18 -4.61
C VAL A 262 14.57 -30.30 -3.47
N GLN A 263 14.75 -31.31 -2.61
CA GLN A 263 13.98 -31.46 -1.38
C GLN A 263 14.72 -30.80 -0.23
N LEU A 264 14.00 -30.07 0.60
CA LEU A 264 14.54 -29.38 1.77
C LEU A 264 14.27 -30.23 3.01
N THR A 265 15.31 -30.47 3.81
CA THR A 265 15.18 -31.18 5.10
C THR A 265 15.10 -30.21 6.30
N LEU A 266 15.06 -28.91 6.02
CA LEU A 266 15.00 -27.84 7.01
C LEU A 266 13.61 -27.66 7.61
N ASN A 267 13.59 -27.51 8.93
CA ASN A 267 12.42 -27.03 9.66
C ASN A 267 12.46 -25.51 9.83
N SER A 268 12.53 -24.78 8.71
CA SER A 268 12.59 -23.32 8.67
C SER A 268 11.38 -22.74 7.95
N THR A 269 10.98 -21.53 8.31
CA THR A 269 9.91 -20.79 7.65
C THR A 269 10.50 -19.85 6.60
N TRP A 270 9.78 -19.64 5.50
CA TRP A 270 10.28 -18.85 4.36
C TRP A 270 9.23 -17.85 3.91
N ARG A 271 9.69 -16.64 3.53
CA ARG A 271 8.82 -15.58 3.02
C ARG A 271 9.04 -15.31 1.54
N TYR A 272 10.30 -15.26 1.14
CA TYR A 272 10.73 -14.83 -0.19
C TYR A 272 11.36 -15.99 -0.96
N PHE A 273 11.01 -16.07 -2.24
CA PHE A 273 11.65 -16.95 -3.22
C PHE A 273 12.22 -16.10 -4.34
N VAL A 274 13.53 -16.16 -4.55
CA VAL A 274 14.24 -15.41 -5.59
C VAL A 274 14.88 -16.38 -6.56
N LEU A 275 14.61 -16.18 -7.85
CA LEU A 275 15.26 -16.90 -8.94
C LEU A 275 15.66 -15.90 -10.03
N SER A 276 16.90 -15.97 -10.51
CA SER A 276 17.28 -15.30 -11.75
C SER A 276 17.95 -16.26 -12.72
N GLY A 277 17.73 -16.05 -14.01
CA GLY A 277 18.21 -16.98 -15.03
C GLY A 277 18.01 -16.49 -16.45
N GLN A 278 18.52 -17.25 -17.42
CA GLN A 278 18.52 -16.92 -18.84
C GLN A 278 18.16 -18.15 -19.66
N GLN A 279 17.85 -17.94 -20.94
CA GLN A 279 17.59 -19.04 -21.90
C GLN A 279 16.44 -19.96 -21.46
N TRP A 280 15.39 -19.40 -20.83
CA TRP A 280 14.18 -20.16 -20.53
C TRP A 280 13.35 -20.37 -21.80
N HIS A 281 12.77 -21.56 -21.96
CA HIS A 281 12.01 -21.93 -23.15
C HIS A 281 10.54 -22.22 -22.81
N GLU A 282 9.72 -22.31 -23.85
CA GLU A 282 8.32 -22.73 -23.72
C GLU A 282 8.23 -24.11 -23.05
N GLY A 283 7.37 -24.23 -22.04
CA GLY A 283 7.22 -25.44 -21.23
C GLY A 283 8.15 -25.50 -20.01
N SER A 284 9.21 -24.68 -19.97
CA SER A 284 10.08 -24.62 -18.78
C SER A 284 9.33 -24.04 -17.58
N SER A 285 9.53 -24.61 -16.40
CA SER A 285 8.87 -24.14 -15.18
C SER A 285 9.68 -24.40 -13.91
N VAL A 286 9.38 -23.61 -12.88
CA VAL A 286 9.81 -23.85 -11.50
C VAL A 286 8.58 -23.98 -10.61
N ALA A 287 8.48 -25.07 -9.87
CA ALA A 287 7.42 -25.33 -8.92
C ALA A 287 7.96 -25.34 -7.49
N VAL A 288 7.42 -24.47 -6.63
CA VAL A 288 7.73 -24.38 -5.22
C VAL A 288 6.60 -25.04 -4.43
N ARG A 289 6.89 -26.18 -3.81
CA ARG A 289 5.94 -26.88 -2.94
C ARG A 289 6.02 -26.29 -1.54
N VAL A 290 4.91 -25.70 -1.11
CA VAL A 290 4.77 -25.08 0.20
C VAL A 290 3.88 -25.94 1.10
N LEU A 291 4.30 -26.13 2.34
CA LEU A 291 3.48 -26.64 3.43
C LEU A 291 2.99 -25.45 4.27
N TRP A 292 1.68 -25.36 4.43
CA TRP A 292 0.98 -24.31 5.15
C TRP A 292 0.30 -24.90 6.39
N SER A 293 0.64 -24.40 7.57
CA SER A 293 -0.03 -24.77 8.82
C SER A 293 -1.05 -23.71 9.21
N ASP A 294 -2.28 -24.10 9.53
CA ASP A 294 -3.28 -23.18 10.10
C ASP A 294 -3.30 -23.19 11.64
N ALA A 295 -2.43 -23.97 12.29
CA ALA A 295 -2.35 -24.03 13.74
C ALA A 295 -1.74 -22.75 14.32
N PHE A 296 -2.40 -22.19 15.34
CA PHE A 296 -1.97 -21.02 16.08
C PHE A 296 -1.67 -21.44 17.51
N GLU A 297 -0.57 -22.18 17.71
CA GLU A 297 -0.02 -22.39 19.04
C GLU A 297 1.47 -22.08 19.01
N ASN A 298 1.84 -21.07 19.80
CA ASN A 298 3.20 -20.92 20.30
C ASN A 298 3.62 -22.28 20.87
N ASP A 299 4.79 -22.74 20.47
CA ASP A 299 5.44 -24.01 20.78
C ASP A 299 5.16 -25.22 19.87
N ARG A 300 6.24 -25.57 19.15
CA ARG A 300 6.67 -26.90 18.69
C ARG A 300 6.12 -27.40 17.35
N PHE A 301 6.81 -26.97 16.30
CA PHE A 301 7.28 -27.90 15.27
C PHE A 301 8.41 -28.78 15.85
N ARG A 302 8.16 -29.56 16.91
CA ARG A 302 9.13 -30.57 17.39
C ARG A 302 8.89 -31.84 16.57
N SER A 303 10.00 -32.36 16.07
CA SER A 303 10.16 -33.69 15.48
C SER A 303 9.17 -34.70 16.04
N SER A 304 8.44 -35.34 15.14
CA SER A 304 7.56 -36.46 15.40
C SER A 304 8.34 -37.64 15.97
N GLU A 305 8.41 -37.73 17.29
CA GLU A 305 8.49 -39.02 17.98
C GLU A 305 7.54 -38.91 19.17
N SER A 306 6.48 -39.72 19.17
CA SER A 306 5.49 -39.91 20.25
C SER A 306 4.35 -38.89 20.41
N VAL A 307 3.51 -38.68 19.39
CA VAL A 307 2.06 -38.46 19.63
C VAL A 307 1.28 -39.14 18.50
N SER A 308 0.66 -40.28 18.81
CA SER A 308 -0.31 -40.96 17.95
C SER A 308 -1.68 -40.28 18.06
N ASP A 309 -1.78 -39.03 17.59
CA ASP A 309 -3.07 -38.37 17.41
C ASP A 309 -3.41 -38.37 15.91
N GLU A 310 -4.36 -39.23 15.55
CA GLU A 310 -4.91 -39.41 14.19
C GLU A 310 -5.56 -38.13 13.61
N ASN A 311 -5.66 -37.04 14.39
CA ASN A 311 -6.23 -35.75 13.98
C ASN A 311 -5.19 -34.65 13.64
N SER A 312 -3.88 -34.93 13.70
CA SER A 312 -2.83 -33.93 13.40
C SER A 312 -2.61 -33.69 11.90
N HIS A 313 -2.95 -34.67 11.05
CA HIS A 313 -2.73 -34.61 9.60
C HIS A 313 -3.64 -33.62 8.85
N ASP A 314 -4.75 -33.16 9.46
CA ASP A 314 -5.70 -32.24 8.82
C ASP A 314 -5.30 -30.75 8.95
N ARG A 315 -4.24 -30.42 9.71
CA ARG A 315 -3.80 -29.05 10.01
C ARG A 315 -2.74 -28.49 9.05
N ILE A 316 -1.97 -29.36 8.38
CA ILE A 316 -0.92 -28.96 7.44
C ILE A 316 -1.37 -29.26 6.02
N LYS A 317 -1.51 -28.20 5.21
CA LYS A 317 -1.95 -28.28 3.81
C LYS A 317 -0.77 -28.07 2.89
N SER A 318 -0.64 -28.92 1.87
CA SER A 318 0.36 -28.74 0.82
C SER A 318 -0.23 -27.98 -0.37
N PHE A 319 0.56 -27.06 -0.91
CA PHE A 319 0.24 -26.25 -2.09
C PHE A 319 1.44 -26.23 -3.04
N ASP A 320 1.16 -26.30 -4.35
CA ASP A 320 2.17 -26.16 -5.39
C ASP A 320 2.03 -24.80 -6.08
N LEU A 321 3.01 -23.91 -5.90
CA LEU A 321 3.13 -22.65 -6.62
C LEU A 321 4.04 -22.84 -7.83
N VAL A 322 3.45 -22.87 -9.03
CA VAL A 322 4.15 -23.16 -10.29
C VAL A 322 4.32 -21.88 -11.09
N TYR A 323 5.54 -21.53 -11.46
CA TYR A 323 5.85 -20.43 -12.37
C TYR A 323 6.30 -21.04 -13.70
N ALA A 324 5.49 -20.91 -14.75
CA ALA A 324 5.66 -21.67 -16.00
C ALA A 324 5.72 -20.78 -17.24
N CYS A 325 6.71 -21.03 -18.10
CA CYS A 325 6.85 -20.39 -19.40
C CYS A 325 5.78 -20.86 -20.37
N GLN A 326 5.01 -19.90 -20.85
CA GLN A 326 3.84 -20.16 -21.68
C GLN A 326 4.15 -19.93 -23.17
N SER A 327 3.56 -20.75 -24.04
CA SER A 327 3.62 -20.57 -25.48
C SER A 327 3.22 -19.16 -25.94
N ALA A 328 4.00 -18.66 -26.88
CA ALA A 328 3.77 -17.44 -27.63
C ALA A 328 2.40 -17.39 -28.35
N SER A 329 1.83 -18.53 -28.74
CA SER A 329 0.59 -18.59 -29.53
C SER A 329 -0.69 -18.49 -28.70
N ASP A 330 -0.58 -18.46 -27.38
CA ASP A 330 -1.71 -18.65 -26.46
C ASP A 330 -1.98 -17.38 -25.62
N HIS A 331 -1.98 -16.22 -26.28
CA HIS A 331 -2.15 -14.89 -25.67
C HIS A 331 -3.46 -14.70 -24.87
N ASN A 332 -4.41 -15.63 -24.97
CA ASN A 332 -5.69 -15.58 -24.27
C ASN A 332 -5.70 -16.28 -22.90
N LYS A 333 -4.63 -16.99 -22.49
CA LYS A 333 -4.59 -17.58 -21.15
C LYS A 333 -4.49 -16.52 -20.05
N PRO A 334 -5.15 -16.75 -18.90
CA PRO A 334 -5.05 -15.86 -17.76
C PRO A 334 -3.64 -15.90 -17.15
N TYR A 335 -3.20 -14.81 -16.52
CA TYR A 335 -1.93 -14.74 -15.77
C TYR A 335 -1.80 -15.78 -14.66
N LEU A 336 -2.92 -16.32 -14.17
CA LEU A 336 -3.00 -17.29 -13.07
C LEU A 336 -4.08 -18.32 -13.37
N SER A 337 -3.75 -19.60 -13.21
CA SER A 337 -4.69 -20.72 -13.19
C SER A 337 -4.63 -21.42 -11.85
N VAL A 338 -5.78 -21.74 -11.25
CA VAL A 338 -5.84 -22.35 -9.90
C VAL A 338 -6.66 -23.62 -9.95
N SER A 339 -6.05 -24.73 -9.51
CA SER A 339 -6.71 -26.01 -9.27
C SER A 339 -6.94 -26.19 -7.77
N LEU A 340 -8.16 -25.91 -7.32
CA LEU A 340 -8.52 -26.02 -5.89
C LEU A 340 -8.52 -27.46 -5.36
N LYS A 341 -8.66 -28.45 -6.26
CA LYS A 341 -8.60 -29.88 -5.92
C LYS A 341 -7.17 -30.36 -5.71
N GLN A 342 -6.25 -29.93 -6.58
CA GLN A 342 -4.83 -30.30 -6.52
C GLN A 342 -4.00 -29.35 -5.65
N ASN A 343 -4.62 -28.28 -5.12
CA ASN A 343 -3.94 -27.19 -4.41
C ASN A 343 -2.78 -26.60 -5.24
N THR A 344 -2.96 -26.49 -6.55
CA THR A 344 -1.94 -26.01 -7.48
C THR A 344 -2.33 -24.65 -8.03
N ALA A 345 -1.40 -23.69 -7.98
CA ALA A 345 -1.54 -22.38 -8.58
C ALA A 345 -0.43 -22.20 -9.62
N THR A 346 -0.80 -22.03 -10.89
CA THR A 346 0.13 -21.82 -12.00
C THR A 346 0.11 -20.35 -12.43
N PHE A 347 1.21 -19.65 -12.17
CA PHE A 347 1.50 -18.31 -12.65
C PHE A 347 2.17 -18.42 -14.02
N TRP A 348 1.44 -18.02 -15.06
CA TRP A 348 1.91 -18.11 -16.43
C TRP A 348 2.85 -16.95 -16.77
N MET A 349 3.94 -17.27 -17.45
CA MET A 349 5.02 -16.38 -17.84
C MET A 349 5.13 -16.30 -19.36
N PRO A 350 4.28 -15.52 -20.06
CA PRO A 350 4.29 -15.44 -21.51
C PRO A 350 5.55 -14.79 -22.11
N HIS A 351 6.28 -13.98 -21.35
CA HIS A 351 7.49 -13.27 -21.82
C HIS A 351 8.78 -14.05 -21.63
N CYS A 352 8.79 -15.15 -20.86
CA CYS A 352 10.03 -15.88 -20.60
C CYS A 352 10.46 -16.84 -21.71
N VAL A 353 9.62 -17.08 -22.72
CA VAL A 353 10.01 -17.87 -23.89
C VAL A 353 11.10 -17.12 -24.66
N HIS A 354 12.28 -17.73 -24.78
CA HIS A 354 13.37 -17.20 -25.58
C HIS A 354 12.91 -17.00 -27.04
N ARG A 355 12.60 -15.76 -27.39
CA ARG A 355 12.53 -15.32 -28.79
C ARG A 355 13.88 -14.66 -29.11
N PRO A 356 14.58 -15.05 -30.19
CA PRO A 356 15.64 -14.22 -30.73
C PRO A 356 14.98 -12.92 -31.18
N ARG A 357 15.00 -11.89 -30.34
CA ARG A 357 14.54 -10.56 -30.70
C ARG A 357 15.50 -10.04 -31.75
N THR A 358 15.04 -9.99 -32.99
CA THR A 358 15.71 -9.32 -34.10
C THR A 358 15.97 -7.87 -33.69
N ASN A 359 17.26 -7.51 -33.62
CA ASN A 359 17.87 -6.21 -33.31
C ASN A 359 18.26 -5.95 -31.85
N LYS A 360 19.59 -6.04 -31.60
CA LYS A 360 20.40 -5.26 -30.65
C LYS A 360 19.90 -5.09 -29.21
N THR A 361 19.15 -6.03 -28.63
CA THR A 361 18.80 -6.00 -27.21
C THR A 361 19.36 -7.19 -26.46
N SER A 362 19.92 -6.93 -25.28
CA SER A 362 20.45 -7.92 -24.33
C SER A 362 19.51 -9.13 -24.16
N PRO A 363 20.07 -10.35 -23.97
CA PRO A 363 19.26 -11.56 -23.80
C PRO A 363 18.25 -11.40 -22.67
N PHE A 364 17.01 -11.87 -22.89
CA PHE A 364 15.97 -11.85 -21.86
C PHE A 364 16.46 -12.59 -20.61
N ARG A 365 16.47 -11.88 -19.48
CA ARG A 365 16.85 -12.41 -18.17
C ARG A 365 15.62 -12.49 -17.29
N LEU A 366 15.23 -13.70 -16.93
CA LEU A 366 14.14 -13.96 -16.00
C LEU A 366 14.60 -13.53 -14.60
N ARG A 367 13.77 -12.76 -13.89
CA ARG A 367 13.98 -12.36 -12.50
C ARG A 367 12.70 -12.55 -11.71
N LEU A 368 12.54 -13.73 -11.14
CA LEU A 368 11.47 -14.04 -10.20
C LEU A 368 11.88 -13.52 -8.82
N ALA A 369 11.09 -12.62 -8.27
CA ALA A 369 11.15 -12.22 -6.87
C ALA A 369 9.74 -12.40 -6.32
N ARG A 370 9.50 -13.48 -5.59
CA ARG A 370 8.16 -13.90 -5.18
C ARG A 370 8.01 -13.81 -3.68
N ASP A 371 6.85 -13.30 -3.29
CA ASP A 371 6.39 -13.29 -1.91
C ASP A 371 5.41 -14.46 -1.75
N LEU A 372 5.85 -15.53 -1.07
CA LEU A 372 5.16 -16.82 -1.11
C LEU A 372 3.76 -16.76 -0.52
N PHE A 373 3.55 -16.01 0.58
CA PHE A 373 2.20 -15.89 1.13
C PHE A 373 1.32 -14.92 0.35
N SER A 374 1.86 -13.90 -0.30
CA SER A 374 1.08 -13.09 -1.24
C SER A 374 0.56 -13.95 -2.37
N ASP A 375 1.39 -14.82 -2.93
CA ASP A 375 1.01 -15.73 -4.00
C ASP A 375 0.00 -16.79 -3.53
N LEU A 376 0.19 -17.40 -2.36
CA LEU A 376 -0.79 -18.31 -1.76
C LEU A 376 -2.13 -17.62 -1.50
N PHE A 377 -2.10 -16.45 -0.87
CA PHE A 377 -3.30 -15.72 -0.49
C PHE A 377 -4.08 -15.26 -1.71
N LYS A 378 -3.41 -14.76 -2.74
CA LYS A 378 -4.06 -14.34 -3.99
C LYS A 378 -4.58 -15.51 -4.83
N ALA A 379 -3.94 -16.67 -4.77
CA ALA A 379 -4.40 -17.85 -5.52
C ALA A 379 -5.56 -18.58 -4.82
N PHE A 380 -5.48 -18.79 -3.51
CA PHE A 380 -6.40 -19.68 -2.79
C PHE A 380 -7.40 -18.93 -1.90
N GLY A 381 -7.11 -17.68 -1.55
CA GLY A 381 -7.95 -16.87 -0.67
C GLY A 381 -7.95 -17.33 0.80
N ALA A 382 -8.48 -16.47 1.66
CA ALA A 382 -8.50 -16.69 3.11
C ALA A 382 -9.24 -17.98 3.52
N THR A 383 -10.33 -18.34 2.85
CA THR A 383 -11.13 -19.53 3.22
C THR A 383 -10.37 -20.84 3.04
N LYS A 384 -9.72 -21.04 1.90
CA LYS A 384 -8.94 -22.26 1.63
C LYS A 384 -7.74 -22.38 2.58
N LEU A 385 -7.15 -21.25 2.94
CA LEU A 385 -6.04 -21.14 3.88
C LEU A 385 -6.45 -21.23 5.36
N GLY A 386 -7.75 -21.40 5.69
CA GLY A 386 -8.21 -21.47 7.08
C GLY A 386 -8.21 -20.12 7.83
N LEU A 387 -8.01 -19.02 7.10
CA LEU A 387 -7.91 -17.67 7.66
C LEU A 387 -9.28 -17.00 7.87
N SER A 388 -10.38 -17.61 7.43
CA SER A 388 -11.74 -17.03 7.57
C SER A 388 -12.12 -16.70 9.01
N ARG A 389 -11.56 -17.37 10.02
CA ARG A 389 -11.80 -17.08 11.45
C ARG A 389 -11.31 -15.69 11.88
N PHE A 390 -10.38 -15.10 11.15
CA PHE A 390 -9.84 -13.76 11.42
C PHE A 390 -10.68 -12.64 10.80
N TYR A 391 -11.73 -12.98 10.05
CA TYR A 391 -12.60 -12.02 9.40
C TYR A 391 -14.01 -12.10 9.98
N PRO A 392 -14.60 -10.98 10.45
CA PRO A 392 -15.96 -10.99 10.96
C PRO A 392 -16.95 -11.40 9.87
N ARG A 393 -17.96 -12.22 10.25
CA ARG A 393 -19.02 -12.79 9.37
C ARG A 393 -19.78 -11.77 8.50
N ARG A 394 -19.67 -10.47 8.77
CA ARG A 394 -20.34 -9.38 8.01
C ARG A 394 -19.50 -8.76 6.90
N SER A 395 -18.24 -9.15 6.72
CA SER A 395 -17.46 -8.67 5.56
C SER A 395 -18.05 -9.27 4.27
N ARG A 396 -18.34 -8.42 3.27
CA ARG A 396 -18.75 -8.90 1.94
C ARG A 396 -17.65 -9.82 1.41
N LYS A 397 -18.02 -10.91 0.70
CA LYS A 397 -17.06 -11.87 0.09
C LYS A 397 -15.94 -11.20 -0.71
N ASP A 398 -16.19 -10.02 -1.28
CA ASP A 398 -15.23 -9.25 -2.08
C ASP A 398 -14.38 -8.24 -1.28
N GLN A 399 -14.57 -8.19 0.06
CA GLN A 399 -13.89 -7.27 1.00
C GLN A 399 -13.32 -8.01 2.21
N MET A 400 -12.93 -9.29 2.09
CA MET A 400 -11.99 -9.85 3.05
C MET A 400 -10.67 -9.10 2.85
N GLY A 401 -10.37 -8.16 3.76
CA GLY A 401 -9.14 -7.41 3.76
C GLY A 401 -7.93 -8.34 3.74
N TRP A 402 -6.77 -7.85 3.38
CA TRP A 402 -5.56 -8.60 3.73
C TRP A 402 -5.51 -8.77 5.24
N PRO A 403 -5.07 -9.93 5.78
CA PRO A 403 -4.82 -10.00 7.21
C PRO A 403 -3.87 -8.85 7.52
N GLU A 404 -4.14 -8.06 8.57
CA GLU A 404 -3.06 -7.23 9.12
C GLU A 404 -1.85 -8.14 9.27
N GLU A 405 -0.66 -7.70 8.84
CA GLU A 405 0.59 -8.48 8.82
C GLU A 405 0.86 -9.05 10.22
N SER A 406 0.15 -10.12 10.54
CA SER A 406 0.03 -10.66 11.87
C SER A 406 1.14 -11.68 12.01
N ASP A 407 1.63 -11.84 13.24
CA ASP A 407 2.67 -12.81 13.57
C ASP A 407 2.32 -14.24 13.11
N ILE A 408 1.04 -14.48 12.82
CA ILE A 408 0.43 -15.69 12.25
C ILE A 408 1.01 -16.05 10.88
N ALA A 409 1.00 -15.13 9.90
CA ALA A 409 1.45 -15.43 8.53
C ALA A 409 2.98 -15.64 8.44
N ARG A 410 3.73 -15.10 9.40
CA ARG A 410 5.20 -15.08 9.44
C ARG A 410 5.80 -16.46 9.74
N HIS A 411 5.06 -17.33 10.44
CA HIS A 411 5.58 -18.60 10.98
C HIS A 411 4.92 -19.86 10.37
N GLN A 412 4.19 -19.74 9.27
CA GLN A 412 3.33 -20.82 8.75
C GLN A 412 3.73 -21.39 7.38
N ILE A 413 4.78 -20.86 6.74
CA ILE A 413 5.19 -21.25 5.38
C ILE A 413 6.49 -22.04 5.45
N HIS A 414 6.42 -23.34 5.18
CA HIS A 414 7.61 -24.18 4.98
C HIS A 414 7.73 -24.55 3.51
N VAL A 415 8.93 -24.45 2.93
CA VAL A 415 9.17 -24.92 1.56
C VAL A 415 9.69 -26.34 1.65
N HIS A 416 8.92 -27.30 1.13
CA HIS A 416 9.27 -28.72 1.16
C HIS A 416 10.18 -29.11 0.00
N SER A 417 9.88 -28.60 -1.21
CA SER A 417 10.69 -28.93 -2.38
C SER A 417 10.56 -27.89 -3.49
N ILE A 418 11.63 -27.72 -4.27
CA ILE A 418 11.67 -26.92 -5.49
C ILE A 418 11.94 -27.86 -6.65
N ARG A 419 11.07 -27.82 -7.67
CA ARG A 419 11.18 -28.66 -8.88
C ARG A 419 11.35 -27.79 -10.11
N LEU A 420 12.38 -28.08 -10.89
CA LEU A 420 12.64 -27.46 -12.18
C LEU A 420 12.26 -28.45 -13.27
N SER A 421 11.49 -28.01 -14.26
CA SER A 421 11.08 -28.84 -15.39
C SER A 421 11.47 -28.13 -16.67
N ALA A 422 12.18 -28.81 -17.57
CA ALA A 422 12.49 -28.33 -18.90
C ALA A 422 11.30 -28.51 -19.86
N GLY A 423 11.07 -27.53 -20.72
CA GLY A 423 10.15 -27.64 -21.84
C GLY A 423 10.75 -28.34 -23.07
N SER A 424 9.95 -28.47 -24.14
CA SER A 424 10.33 -29.18 -25.37
C SER A 424 10.87 -28.28 -26.49
N GLY A 425 10.91 -26.95 -26.29
CA GLY A 425 11.29 -25.98 -27.31
C GLY A 425 12.79 -25.85 -27.57
N GLY A 426 13.34 -26.62 -28.51
CA GLY A 426 14.71 -26.49 -29.04
C GLY A 426 15.73 -27.46 -28.40
N PRO A 427 16.94 -27.62 -28.97
CA PRO A 427 17.83 -28.76 -28.72
C PRO A 427 18.38 -28.92 -27.28
N GLN A 428 18.01 -28.05 -26.33
CA GLN A 428 18.33 -28.15 -24.90
C GLN A 428 17.16 -27.92 -23.92
N GLY A 429 15.92 -27.65 -24.37
CA GLY A 429 14.67 -27.68 -23.60
C GLY A 429 14.50 -26.89 -22.27
N GLY A 430 15.53 -26.47 -21.55
CA GLY A 430 15.41 -25.97 -20.17
C GLY A 430 15.80 -24.51 -19.98
N GLY A 431 16.87 -24.25 -19.23
CA GLY A 431 17.36 -22.90 -18.95
C GLY A 431 18.57 -22.86 -18.02
N LEU A 432 19.19 -21.68 -17.93
CA LEU A 432 20.26 -21.37 -16.99
C LEU A 432 19.68 -20.62 -15.79
N ILE A 433 20.16 -20.97 -14.59
CA ILE A 433 19.82 -20.31 -13.32
C ILE A 433 21.09 -19.73 -12.71
N ASP A 434 21.11 -18.41 -12.60
CA ASP A 434 22.20 -17.63 -12.04
C ASP A 434 22.04 -17.49 -10.51
N GLU A 435 20.81 -17.37 -10.02
CA GLU A 435 20.45 -17.21 -8.61
C GLU A 435 19.25 -18.10 -8.28
N LEU A 436 19.29 -18.80 -7.15
CA LEU A 436 18.18 -19.58 -6.60
C LEU A 436 18.23 -19.53 -5.08
N ARG A 437 17.33 -18.76 -4.46
CA ARG A 437 17.39 -18.48 -3.02
C ARG A 437 16.04 -18.49 -2.33
N LEU A 438 16.07 -18.87 -1.05
CA LEU A 438 14.97 -18.69 -0.10
C LEU A 438 15.41 -17.76 1.02
N GLY A 439 14.50 -16.89 1.47
CA GLY A 439 14.80 -15.95 2.54
C GLY A 439 13.58 -15.59 3.37
N VAL A 440 13.85 -14.95 4.51
CA VAL A 440 12.84 -14.44 5.44
C VAL A 440 12.83 -12.91 5.47
N SER A 441 11.82 -12.33 6.11
CA SER A 441 11.74 -10.88 6.33
C SER A 441 12.65 -10.49 7.50
N HIS A 442 13.51 -9.50 7.30
CA HIS A 442 14.40 -8.96 8.34
C HIS A 442 13.62 -8.43 9.54
N LYS A 443 12.40 -7.94 9.33
CA LYS A 443 11.52 -7.49 10.43
C LYS A 443 11.05 -8.64 11.31
N ASP A 444 11.07 -9.86 10.79
CA ASP A 444 10.56 -11.05 11.50
C ASP A 444 11.67 -11.74 12.30
N LEU A 445 12.93 -11.38 12.06
CA LEU A 445 14.09 -11.90 12.77
C LEU A 445 14.16 -11.36 14.21
N SER A 446 14.58 -12.22 15.15
CA SER A 446 14.93 -11.83 16.52
C SER A 446 16.12 -10.87 16.55
N GLY A 447 16.35 -10.20 17.69
CA GLY A 447 17.47 -9.27 17.84
C GLY A 447 18.82 -9.88 17.42
N ASP A 448 19.11 -11.09 17.90
CA ASP A 448 20.35 -11.82 17.57
C ASP A 448 20.40 -12.22 16.09
N GLN A 449 19.30 -12.72 15.54
CA GLN A 449 19.23 -13.12 14.13
C GLN A 449 19.40 -11.95 13.16
N ARG A 450 19.00 -10.73 13.53
CA ARG A 450 19.20 -9.53 12.70
C ARG A 450 20.68 -9.13 12.60
N MET A 451 21.47 -9.43 13.63
CA MET A 451 22.90 -9.13 13.65
C MET A 451 23.70 -10.15 12.84
N GLU A 452 23.25 -11.40 12.78
CA GLU A 452 23.98 -12.52 12.18
C GLU A 452 23.49 -12.93 10.78
N GLY A 453 22.24 -12.63 10.44
CA GLY A 453 21.58 -13.13 9.23
C GLY A 453 22.08 -12.48 7.95
N ASN A 454 22.59 -13.27 7.00
CA ASN A 454 22.72 -12.83 5.62
C ASN A 454 21.32 -12.56 5.05
N ILE A 455 20.97 -11.32 4.71
CA ILE A 455 19.64 -10.96 4.17
C ILE A 455 19.65 -10.66 2.66
N ARG A 456 20.59 -11.29 1.94
CA ARG A 456 20.77 -11.17 0.49
C ARG A 456 19.47 -11.39 -0.28
N THR A 457 18.65 -12.35 0.12
CA THR A 457 17.43 -12.73 -0.58
C THR A 457 16.35 -11.66 -0.46
N GLU A 458 16.16 -11.05 0.72
CA GLU A 458 15.21 -9.93 0.86
C GLU A 458 15.69 -8.68 0.11
N LEU A 459 17.00 -8.42 0.11
CA LEU A 459 17.59 -7.36 -0.71
C LEU A 459 17.32 -7.57 -2.20
N LEU A 460 17.63 -8.76 -2.73
CA LEU A 460 17.37 -9.12 -4.13
C LEU A 460 15.87 -9.10 -4.44
N PHE A 461 15.03 -9.52 -3.51
CA PHE A 461 13.57 -9.45 -3.65
C PHE A 461 13.12 -8.00 -3.87
N HIS A 462 13.51 -7.06 -3.01
CA HIS A 462 13.14 -5.66 -3.20
C HIS A 462 13.78 -5.04 -4.45
N GLU A 463 15.05 -5.34 -4.73
CA GLU A 463 15.75 -4.86 -5.92
C GLU A 463 15.06 -5.30 -7.22
N TYR A 464 14.75 -6.59 -7.35
CA TYR A 464 14.13 -7.13 -8.56
C TYR A 464 12.72 -6.58 -8.77
N ARG A 465 11.93 -6.40 -7.71
CA ARG A 465 10.60 -5.76 -7.80
C ARG A 465 10.69 -4.29 -8.22
N PHE A 466 11.67 -3.55 -7.69
CA PHE A 466 11.94 -2.18 -8.10
C PHE A 466 12.35 -2.08 -9.58
N LEU A 467 13.29 -2.91 -10.01
CA LEU A 467 13.77 -2.91 -11.40
C LEU A 467 12.70 -3.42 -12.38
N ALA A 468 11.87 -4.39 -11.97
CA ALA A 468 10.72 -4.86 -12.72
C ALA A 468 9.73 -3.73 -13.02
N ALA A 469 9.33 -2.98 -11.99
CA ALA A 469 8.46 -1.81 -12.15
C ALA A 469 9.10 -0.76 -13.06
N SER A 470 10.39 -0.46 -12.86
CA SER A 470 11.11 0.54 -13.66
C SER A 470 11.21 0.13 -15.14
N SER A 471 11.55 -1.13 -15.41
CA SER A 471 11.63 -1.69 -16.76
C SER A 471 10.26 -1.78 -17.44
N TRP A 472 9.18 -1.96 -16.67
CA TRP A 472 7.82 -1.90 -17.18
C TRP A 472 7.49 -0.49 -17.69
N PHE A 473 7.87 0.56 -16.95
CA PHE A 473 7.66 1.95 -17.37
C PHE A 473 8.36 2.27 -18.70
N GLN A 474 9.63 1.89 -18.87
CA GLN A 474 10.33 2.09 -20.15
C GLN A 474 9.65 1.35 -21.32
N ARG A 475 9.31 0.06 -21.12
CA ARG A 475 8.73 -0.78 -22.19
C ARG A 475 7.31 -0.41 -22.58
N ASN A 476 6.54 0.18 -21.67
CA ASN A 476 5.13 0.51 -21.86
C ASN A 476 4.88 2.02 -22.02
N GLN A 477 5.92 2.83 -22.14
CA GLN A 477 5.78 4.24 -22.50
C GLN A 477 5.40 4.34 -23.97
N ARG A 478 4.37 5.14 -24.27
CA ARG A 478 3.95 5.44 -25.65
C ARG A 478 4.89 6.46 -26.28
N SER A 479 4.82 6.59 -27.61
CA SER A 479 5.57 7.60 -28.36
C SER A 479 5.25 9.05 -27.97
N ASP A 480 4.08 9.28 -27.36
CA ASP A 480 3.65 10.58 -26.82
C ASP A 480 4.14 10.81 -25.37
N GLY A 481 4.95 9.91 -24.82
CA GLY A 481 5.50 9.98 -23.47
C GLY A 481 4.59 9.46 -22.36
N THR A 482 3.36 9.04 -22.68
CA THR A 482 2.36 8.68 -21.68
C THR A 482 2.36 7.19 -21.32
N TRP A 483 1.93 6.89 -20.09
CA TRP A 483 1.52 5.55 -19.68
C TRP A 483 0.00 5.47 -19.65
N ALA A 484 -0.56 5.06 -20.79
CA ALA A 484 -2.00 5.07 -21.01
C ALA A 484 -2.74 4.01 -20.18
N ILE A 485 -3.84 4.41 -19.54
CA ILE A 485 -4.65 3.52 -18.71
C ILE A 485 -5.70 2.81 -19.60
N PRO A 486 -5.68 1.46 -19.70
CA PRO A 486 -6.41 0.73 -20.73
C PRO A 486 -7.89 0.45 -20.39
N VAL A 487 -8.46 1.14 -19.41
CA VAL A 487 -9.84 0.93 -18.95
C VAL A 487 -10.63 2.23 -18.91
N VAL A 488 -11.95 2.13 -19.04
CA VAL A 488 -12.87 3.27 -18.88
C VAL A 488 -12.86 3.74 -17.43
N ARG A 489 -12.93 5.06 -17.22
CA ARG A 489 -13.14 5.64 -15.89
C ARG A 489 -14.43 6.45 -15.84
N ASN A 490 -15.34 6.04 -14.96
CA ASN A 490 -16.63 6.71 -14.74
C ASN A 490 -16.59 7.62 -13.52
N PHE A 491 -17.05 8.86 -13.69
CA PHE A 491 -17.30 9.81 -12.61
C PHE A 491 -18.78 10.20 -12.63
N ARG A 492 -19.41 10.25 -11.46
CA ARG A 492 -20.80 10.71 -11.36
C ARG A 492 -20.90 12.15 -11.89
N GLY A 493 -21.89 12.42 -12.73
CA GLY A 493 -22.12 13.75 -13.31
C GLY A 493 -21.07 14.21 -14.34
N ARG A 494 -20.22 13.30 -14.85
CA ARG A 494 -19.20 13.61 -15.86
C ARG A 494 -19.27 12.62 -17.01
N VAL A 495 -18.73 13.02 -18.16
CA VAL A 495 -18.53 12.13 -19.30
C VAL A 495 -17.49 11.05 -18.92
N PRO A 496 -17.76 9.76 -19.18
CA PRO A 496 -16.79 8.69 -19.00
C PRO A 496 -15.48 8.94 -19.77
N ILE A 497 -14.35 8.76 -19.09
CA ILE A 497 -13.03 8.83 -19.73
C ILE A 497 -12.80 7.52 -20.48
N LYS A 498 -12.65 7.60 -21.80
CA LYS A 498 -12.40 6.43 -22.67
C LYS A 498 -11.03 5.82 -22.41
N PRO A 499 -10.82 4.51 -22.63
CA PRO A 499 -9.52 3.85 -22.46
C PRO A 499 -8.42 4.54 -23.26
N GLY A 500 -7.20 4.50 -22.72
CA GLY A 500 -6.03 5.14 -23.32
C GLY A 500 -5.71 6.54 -22.78
N TRP A 501 -6.30 6.90 -21.64
CA TRP A 501 -6.12 8.21 -21.00
C TRP A 501 -4.86 8.25 -20.11
N PRO A 502 -4.13 9.38 -20.07
CA PRO A 502 -3.01 9.59 -19.16
C PRO A 502 -3.48 10.10 -17.78
N SER A 503 -2.65 9.97 -16.76
CA SER A 503 -2.90 10.53 -15.43
C SER A 503 -1.69 11.33 -14.95
N ALA A 504 -1.86 12.57 -14.51
CA ALA A 504 -0.76 13.37 -13.98
C ALA A 504 -0.07 12.70 -12.77
N MET A 505 -0.86 12.03 -11.92
CA MET A 505 -0.33 11.25 -10.80
C MET A 505 0.47 10.02 -11.28
N GLY A 506 0.02 9.37 -12.36
CA GLY A 506 0.74 8.26 -12.99
C GLY A 506 2.05 8.70 -13.60
N GLN A 507 2.04 9.83 -14.31
CA GLN A 507 3.25 10.44 -14.88
C GLN A 507 4.22 10.82 -13.75
N GLY A 508 3.75 11.51 -12.70
CA GLY A 508 4.58 11.95 -11.58
C GLY A 508 5.26 10.80 -10.84
N HIS A 509 4.53 9.74 -10.49
CA HIS A 509 5.16 8.55 -9.90
C HIS A 509 6.13 7.87 -10.89
N GLY A 510 5.82 7.88 -12.18
CA GLY A 510 6.72 7.39 -13.22
C GLY A 510 8.05 8.16 -13.24
N LEU A 511 8.00 9.50 -13.22
CA LEU A 511 9.19 10.35 -13.12
C LEU A 511 10.03 9.99 -11.89
N SER A 512 9.42 9.98 -10.70
CA SER A 512 10.08 9.64 -9.44
C SER A 512 10.71 8.23 -9.43
N LEU A 513 10.07 7.26 -10.07
CA LEU A 513 10.58 5.90 -10.20
C LEU A 513 11.78 5.85 -11.15
N LEU A 514 11.65 6.45 -12.33
CA LEU A 514 12.64 6.39 -13.40
C LEU A 514 13.93 7.12 -13.03
N VAL A 515 13.87 8.27 -12.34
CA VAL A 515 15.09 8.96 -11.89
C VAL A 515 15.85 8.16 -10.83
N ARG A 516 15.14 7.44 -9.95
CA ARG A 516 15.75 6.49 -9.01
C ARG A 516 16.36 5.31 -9.73
N ALA A 517 15.71 4.80 -10.77
CA ALA A 517 16.23 3.71 -11.60
C ALA A 517 17.50 4.12 -12.36
N TYR A 518 17.51 5.32 -12.94
CA TYR A 518 18.69 5.92 -13.54
C TYR A 518 19.84 6.02 -12.52
N ASN A 519 19.60 6.62 -11.35
CA ASN A 519 20.62 6.75 -10.32
C ASN A 519 21.14 5.39 -9.80
N TYR A 520 20.26 4.38 -9.72
CA TYR A 520 20.61 3.06 -9.24
C TYR A 520 21.42 2.24 -10.26
N THR A 521 21.08 2.34 -11.54
CA THR A 521 21.63 1.46 -12.59
C THR A 521 22.69 2.12 -13.47
N GLY A 522 22.73 3.45 -13.53
CA GLY A 522 23.49 4.21 -14.52
C GLY A 522 22.91 4.15 -15.94
N ASP A 523 21.78 3.48 -16.17
CA ASP A 523 21.16 3.36 -17.49
C ASP A 523 20.43 4.65 -17.90
N TYR A 524 21.04 5.39 -18.81
CA TYR A 524 20.52 6.64 -19.37
C TYR A 524 19.14 6.49 -20.03
N GLY A 525 18.75 5.28 -20.44
CA GLY A 525 17.42 4.99 -20.96
C GLY A 525 16.31 5.34 -19.96
N TYR A 526 16.54 5.18 -18.66
CA TYR A 526 15.53 5.53 -17.65
C TYR A 526 15.34 7.05 -17.57
N PHE A 527 16.44 7.79 -17.63
CA PHE A 527 16.41 9.25 -17.62
C PHE A 527 15.72 9.80 -18.87
N ASN A 528 16.04 9.28 -20.07
CA ASN A 528 15.38 9.68 -21.31
C ASN A 528 13.86 9.40 -21.29
N SER A 529 13.46 8.27 -20.73
CA SER A 529 12.04 7.93 -20.53
C SER A 529 11.35 8.93 -19.58
N ALA A 530 12.04 9.37 -18.53
CA ALA A 530 11.52 10.39 -17.61
C ALA A 530 11.31 11.74 -18.32
N GLN A 531 12.27 12.21 -19.11
CA GLN A 531 12.12 13.46 -19.86
C GLN A 531 10.99 13.39 -20.90
N SER A 532 10.88 12.26 -21.61
CA SER A 532 9.81 12.03 -22.59
C SER A 532 8.41 12.11 -21.96
N ALA A 533 8.28 11.82 -20.67
CA ALA A 533 7.01 11.84 -19.93
C ALA A 533 6.51 13.26 -19.57
N LEU A 534 7.27 14.31 -19.87
CA LEU A 534 6.92 15.70 -19.54
C LEU A 534 5.94 16.35 -20.52
N LEU A 535 5.95 15.93 -21.79
CA LEU A 535 5.16 16.58 -22.85
C LEU A 535 3.68 16.72 -22.48
N VAL A 536 3.11 15.68 -21.88
CA VAL A 536 1.68 15.59 -21.52
C VAL A 536 1.23 16.67 -20.52
N TYR A 537 2.13 17.22 -19.70
CA TYR A 537 1.84 18.31 -18.77
C TYR A 537 1.59 19.66 -19.47
N SER A 538 2.07 19.82 -20.69
CA SER A 538 1.86 21.02 -21.51
C SER A 538 0.61 20.93 -22.39
N LEU A 539 0.08 19.72 -22.57
CA LEU A 539 -1.09 19.45 -23.41
C LEU A 539 -2.38 19.56 -22.59
N SER A 540 -3.41 20.17 -23.17
CA SER A 540 -4.75 20.22 -22.54
C SER A 540 -5.43 18.85 -22.54
N VAL A 541 -6.43 18.64 -21.68
CA VAL A 541 -7.25 17.41 -21.65
C VAL A 541 -7.83 17.06 -23.04
N SER A 542 -8.31 18.06 -23.80
CA SER A 542 -8.83 17.85 -25.16
C SER A 542 -7.76 17.43 -26.17
N GLN A 543 -6.50 17.79 -25.94
CA GLN A 543 -5.33 17.35 -26.71
C GLN A 543 -4.73 16.04 -26.19
N ARG A 544 -5.50 15.26 -25.41
CA ARG A 544 -5.04 14.03 -24.72
C ARG A 544 -3.88 14.25 -23.74
N GLY A 545 -3.77 15.48 -23.23
CA GLY A 545 -2.87 15.84 -22.16
C GLY A 545 -3.47 15.66 -20.77
N VAL A 546 -2.80 16.21 -19.76
CA VAL A 546 -3.28 16.23 -18.37
C VAL A 546 -3.55 17.64 -17.85
N ARG A 547 -3.35 18.70 -18.66
CA ARG A 547 -3.51 20.08 -18.20
C ARG A 547 -4.96 20.55 -18.28
N SER A 548 -5.50 21.00 -17.16
CA SER A 548 -6.72 21.81 -17.03
C SER A 548 -6.35 23.24 -16.61
N LEU A 549 -7.25 24.19 -16.82
CA LEU A 549 -7.13 25.56 -16.30
C LEU A 549 -8.27 25.81 -15.31
N PHE A 550 -7.96 26.18 -14.07
CA PHE A 550 -8.99 26.49 -13.09
C PHE A 550 -9.74 27.77 -13.52
N LEU A 551 -11.07 27.67 -13.66
CA LEU A 551 -11.92 28.76 -14.18
C LEU A 551 -11.40 29.39 -15.49
N ASN A 552 -10.80 28.57 -16.36
CA ASN A 552 -10.19 29.00 -17.63
C ASN A 552 -9.07 30.05 -17.48
N GLN A 553 -8.47 30.21 -16.30
CA GLN A 553 -7.38 31.15 -16.05
C GLN A 553 -6.02 30.54 -16.45
N PRO A 554 -5.28 31.12 -17.42
CA PRO A 554 -3.98 30.59 -17.83
C PRO A 554 -2.91 30.59 -16.73
N SER A 555 -3.05 31.45 -15.72
CA SER A 555 -2.17 31.54 -14.56
C SER A 555 -2.42 30.45 -13.50
N LEU A 556 -3.48 29.65 -13.64
CA LEU A 556 -3.85 28.59 -12.72
C LEU A 556 -3.91 27.21 -13.41
N PRO A 557 -2.79 26.74 -14.02
CA PRO A 557 -2.74 25.40 -14.60
C PRO A 557 -2.80 24.32 -13.53
N TRP A 558 -3.61 23.30 -13.79
CA TRP A 558 -3.75 22.11 -12.96
C TRP A 558 -3.41 20.86 -13.75
N TYR A 559 -2.68 19.92 -13.14
CA TYR A 559 -2.33 18.63 -13.73
C TYR A 559 -3.27 17.56 -13.19
N GLU A 560 -4.21 17.10 -14.02
CA GLU A 560 -5.31 16.24 -13.63
C GLU A 560 -4.86 14.80 -13.34
N GLU A 561 -5.22 14.27 -12.16
CA GLU A 561 -5.17 12.83 -11.89
C GLU A 561 -6.07 12.08 -12.88
N TYR A 562 -7.24 12.65 -13.14
CA TYR A 562 -8.23 12.14 -14.07
C TYR A 562 -8.59 13.26 -15.05
N PRO A 563 -8.21 13.16 -16.33
CA PRO A 563 -8.41 14.22 -17.31
C PRO A 563 -9.89 14.28 -17.73
N THR A 564 -10.76 14.75 -16.83
CA THR A 564 -12.18 15.03 -17.10
C THR A 564 -12.35 16.42 -17.68
N ASP A 565 -13.45 16.61 -18.39
CA ASP A 565 -13.91 17.93 -18.84
C ASP A 565 -15.38 18.14 -18.40
N PRO A 566 -15.70 19.15 -17.57
CA PRO A 566 -14.76 20.02 -16.85
C PRO A 566 -13.82 19.24 -15.92
N GLY A 567 -12.69 19.87 -15.59
CA GLY A 567 -11.69 19.33 -14.66
C GLY A 567 -12.27 19.01 -13.28
N ASN A 568 -11.77 17.95 -12.65
CA ASN A 568 -12.13 17.60 -11.27
C ASN A 568 -11.21 18.25 -10.25
N PHE A 569 -9.95 18.52 -10.60
CA PHE A 569 -8.96 19.14 -9.73
C PHE A 569 -8.70 18.31 -8.46
N VAL A 570 -8.39 17.02 -8.63
CA VAL A 570 -8.10 16.10 -7.51
C VAL A 570 -6.78 16.47 -6.84
N LEU A 571 -6.82 16.77 -5.53
CA LEU A 571 -5.69 17.36 -4.79
C LEU A 571 -4.48 16.41 -4.72
N ASN A 572 -4.68 15.19 -4.20
CA ASN A 572 -3.56 14.28 -3.97
C ASN A 572 -2.78 13.98 -5.26
N GLY A 573 -3.49 13.78 -6.37
CA GLY A 573 -2.87 13.38 -7.63
C GLY A 573 -2.07 14.52 -8.27
N PHE A 574 -2.56 15.76 -8.15
CA PHE A 574 -1.82 16.94 -8.56
C PHE A 574 -0.52 17.08 -7.78
N VAL A 575 -0.56 16.96 -6.45
CA VAL A 575 0.64 17.08 -5.61
C VAL A 575 1.64 15.95 -5.90
N TYR A 576 1.19 14.72 -6.16
CA TYR A 576 2.08 13.65 -6.63
C TYR A 576 2.70 13.92 -8.01
N ALA A 577 1.99 14.62 -8.90
CA ALA A 577 2.57 15.10 -10.15
C ALA A 577 3.72 16.08 -9.90
N LEU A 578 3.53 17.04 -8.98
CA LEU A 578 4.57 18.01 -8.60
C LEU A 578 5.82 17.33 -8.00
N PHE A 579 5.65 16.28 -7.19
CA PHE A 579 6.80 15.54 -6.66
C PHE A 579 7.63 14.87 -7.75
N GLY A 580 6.99 14.32 -8.79
CA GLY A 580 7.70 13.77 -9.95
C GLY A 580 8.48 14.83 -10.73
N LEU A 581 7.87 16.00 -10.95
CA LEU A 581 8.52 17.15 -11.59
C LEU A 581 9.72 17.64 -10.77
N TYR A 582 9.57 17.74 -9.45
CA TYR A 582 10.66 18.07 -8.53
C TYR A 582 11.81 17.06 -8.61
N ASP A 583 11.51 15.78 -8.54
CA ASP A 583 12.55 14.74 -8.55
C ASP A 583 13.38 14.82 -9.85
N LEU A 584 12.73 14.99 -11.01
CA LEU A 584 13.44 15.15 -12.28
C LEU A 584 14.23 16.46 -12.37
N ALA A 585 13.61 17.60 -12.03
CA ALA A 585 14.26 18.90 -12.07
C ALA A 585 15.51 18.96 -11.18
N GLN A 586 15.46 18.32 -10.00
CA GLN A 586 16.60 18.26 -9.10
C GLN A 586 17.73 17.38 -9.64
N VAL A 587 17.42 16.22 -10.23
CA VAL A 587 18.44 15.35 -10.83
C VAL A 587 19.12 16.06 -12.01
N GLU A 588 18.36 16.72 -12.88
CA GLU A 588 18.89 17.55 -13.97
C GLU A 588 19.78 18.69 -13.46
N SER A 589 19.38 19.36 -12.38
CA SER A 589 20.16 20.46 -11.81
C SER A 589 21.46 20.00 -11.12
N ARG A 590 21.47 18.83 -10.49
CA ARG A 590 22.62 18.32 -9.72
C ARG A 590 23.67 17.66 -10.63
N THR A 591 23.26 17.15 -11.79
CA THR A 591 24.15 16.43 -12.71
C THR A 591 24.42 17.25 -13.97
N LYS A 592 25.56 17.96 -14.01
CA LYS A 592 25.95 18.87 -15.09
C LYS A 592 25.94 18.26 -16.51
N SER A 593 26.13 16.94 -16.63
CA SER A 593 26.16 16.24 -17.91
C SER A 593 24.78 15.89 -18.46
N LEU A 594 23.70 16.04 -17.67
CA LEU A 594 22.34 15.74 -18.12
C LEU A 594 21.73 16.94 -18.85
N PRO A 595 21.01 16.71 -19.97
CA PRO A 595 20.27 17.76 -20.64
C PRO A 595 19.14 18.26 -19.74
N LYS A 596 18.91 19.58 -19.74
CA LYS A 596 17.82 20.21 -19.00
C LYS A 596 16.51 20.11 -19.76
N SER A 597 15.42 19.88 -19.04
CA SER A 597 14.05 19.94 -19.56
C SER A 597 13.29 21.15 -18.99
N ASN A 598 11.99 21.25 -19.29
CA ASN A 598 11.09 22.24 -18.70
C ASN A 598 10.43 21.76 -17.39
N ALA A 599 10.95 20.70 -16.74
CA ALA A 599 10.39 20.16 -15.50
C ALA A 599 10.34 21.20 -14.37
N ALA A 600 11.37 22.04 -14.25
CA ALA A 600 11.45 23.10 -13.24
C ALA A 600 10.36 24.17 -13.43
N ASP A 601 10.10 24.57 -14.68
CA ASP A 601 9.07 25.56 -15.00
C ASP A 601 7.66 25.02 -14.74
N LEU A 602 7.41 23.77 -15.12
CA LEU A 602 6.15 23.06 -14.83
C LEU A 602 5.93 22.92 -13.32
N LEU A 603 7.00 22.65 -12.56
CA LEU A 603 6.94 22.57 -11.11
C LEU A 603 6.56 23.91 -10.48
N ASP A 604 7.26 24.99 -10.79
CA ASP A 604 6.99 26.30 -10.17
C ASP A 604 5.60 26.82 -10.52
N SER A 605 5.16 26.64 -11.78
CA SER A 605 3.80 26.97 -12.20
C SER A 605 2.73 26.18 -11.42
N GLY A 606 2.99 24.88 -11.20
CA GLY A 606 2.11 24.01 -10.42
C GLY A 606 2.08 24.36 -8.92
N LEU A 607 3.23 24.66 -8.31
CA LEU A 607 3.32 25.09 -6.90
C LEU A 607 2.61 26.42 -6.66
N THR A 608 2.75 27.36 -7.60
CA THR A 608 2.05 28.65 -7.56
C THR A 608 0.53 28.48 -7.66
N THR A 609 0.06 27.58 -8.54
CA THR A 609 -1.37 27.23 -8.62
C THR A 609 -1.86 26.55 -7.35
N LEU A 610 -1.11 25.58 -6.81
CA LEU A 610 -1.46 24.92 -5.56
C LEU A 610 -1.61 25.93 -4.42
N SER A 611 -0.71 26.91 -4.33
CA SER A 611 -0.69 27.90 -3.24
C SER A 611 -1.92 28.78 -3.29
N SER A 612 -2.35 29.13 -4.49
CA SER A 612 -3.55 29.93 -4.76
C SER A 612 -4.85 29.17 -4.47
N LEU A 613 -4.89 27.87 -4.79
CA LEU A 613 -6.11 27.07 -4.72
C LEU A 613 -6.24 26.22 -3.45
N LEU A 614 -5.17 26.00 -2.69
CA LEU A 614 -5.19 25.17 -1.48
C LEU A 614 -6.30 25.54 -0.48
N PRO A 615 -6.62 26.84 -0.24
CA PRO A 615 -7.72 27.21 0.64
C PRO A 615 -9.08 26.65 0.23
N LEU A 616 -9.32 26.42 -1.07
CA LEU A 616 -10.58 25.85 -1.56
C LEU A 616 -10.77 24.37 -1.18
N PHE A 617 -9.70 23.69 -0.76
CA PHE A 617 -9.76 22.30 -0.29
C PHE A 617 -9.98 22.19 1.22
N ASP A 618 -10.00 23.31 1.96
CA ASP A 618 -10.21 23.32 3.40
C ASP A 618 -11.69 23.52 3.73
N SER A 619 -12.30 22.57 4.44
CA SER A 619 -13.71 22.65 4.85
C SER A 619 -13.93 23.23 6.25
N GLY A 620 -12.84 23.55 6.98
CA GLY A 620 -12.90 23.95 8.38
C GLY A 620 -12.99 22.78 9.38
N GLY A 621 -13.10 21.54 8.91
CA GLY A 621 -13.10 20.33 9.77
C GLY A 621 -12.58 19.08 9.07
N GLY A 622 -11.89 19.25 7.94
CA GLY A 622 -11.35 18.20 7.08
C GLY A 622 -10.85 18.82 5.78
N SER A 623 -10.57 18.00 4.77
CA SER A 623 -10.29 18.50 3.42
C SER A 623 -11.20 17.88 2.37
N PHE A 624 -11.39 18.60 1.27
CA PHE A 624 -12.04 18.06 0.08
C PHE A 624 -11.05 17.25 -0.76
N TYR A 625 -11.54 16.20 -1.40
CA TYR A 625 -10.75 15.37 -2.30
C TYR A 625 -10.49 16.07 -3.64
N ASP A 626 -11.48 16.82 -4.11
CA ASP A 626 -11.47 17.49 -5.40
C ASP A 626 -12.40 18.72 -5.41
N LEU A 627 -12.33 19.54 -6.46
CA LEU A 627 -13.12 20.77 -6.61
C LEU A 627 -14.33 20.60 -7.54
N ARG A 628 -14.88 19.38 -7.68
CA ARG A 628 -16.06 19.16 -8.56
C ARG A 628 -17.27 20.00 -8.19
N HIS A 629 -17.38 20.38 -6.91
CA HIS A 629 -18.47 21.22 -6.39
C HIS A 629 -18.39 22.67 -6.86
N VAL A 630 -17.17 23.15 -7.17
CA VAL A 630 -16.92 24.45 -7.80
C VAL A 630 -17.04 24.34 -9.32
N MET A 631 -16.52 23.24 -9.89
CA MET A 631 -16.39 23.04 -11.33
C MET A 631 -17.57 22.28 -11.94
N GLN A 632 -18.76 22.89 -11.88
CA GLN A 632 -19.98 22.26 -12.41
C GLN A 632 -20.01 22.24 -13.95
N PRO A 633 -20.56 21.18 -14.58
CA PRO A 633 -20.76 21.15 -16.02
C PRO A 633 -21.65 22.31 -16.48
N SER A 634 -21.18 23.11 -17.44
CA SER A 634 -22.00 24.16 -18.06
C SER A 634 -23.02 23.52 -19.00
N GLY A 635 -24.31 23.78 -18.76
CA GLY A 635 -25.41 23.27 -19.59
C GLY A 635 -25.97 21.94 -19.09
N GLY A 636 -27.29 21.85 -18.98
CA GLY A 636 -28.05 20.71 -18.43
C GLY A 636 -27.95 19.39 -19.20
N GLN A 637 -26.77 18.96 -19.61
CA GLN A 637 -26.50 17.56 -19.96
C GLN A 637 -26.63 16.72 -18.68
N THR A 638 -27.86 16.33 -18.38
CA THR A 638 -28.16 15.23 -17.49
C THR A 638 -27.58 13.97 -18.10
N VAL A 639 -26.32 13.66 -17.80
CA VAL A 639 -25.84 12.29 -17.90
C VAL A 639 -26.69 11.51 -16.91
N ALA A 640 -27.56 10.64 -17.42
CA ALA A 640 -28.54 9.90 -16.64
C ALA A 640 -27.92 9.42 -15.32
N SER A 641 -28.32 10.02 -14.20
CA SER A 641 -28.12 9.38 -12.92
C SER A 641 -28.82 8.04 -13.03
N HIS A 642 -28.18 6.97 -12.56
CA HIS A 642 -28.88 5.69 -12.44
C HIS A 642 -30.17 5.95 -11.67
N THR A 643 -31.29 5.90 -12.38
CA THR A 643 -32.63 5.97 -11.81
C THR A 643 -32.76 4.75 -10.92
N SER A 644 -32.44 4.91 -9.64
CA SER A 644 -32.94 4.03 -8.61
C SER A 644 -34.46 4.19 -8.66
N ARG A 645 -35.14 3.21 -9.26
CA ARG A 645 -36.60 3.08 -9.17
C ARG A 645 -36.93 2.77 -7.71
N THR A 646 -37.12 3.80 -6.92
CA THR A 646 -37.89 3.75 -5.68
C THR A 646 -38.99 4.78 -5.83
N SER A 647 -40.19 4.29 -6.13
CA SER A 647 -41.43 5.04 -5.93
C SER A 647 -41.52 5.47 -4.46
N ASP A 648 -41.99 6.69 -4.21
CA ASP A 648 -42.43 7.26 -2.93
C ASP A 648 -41.48 8.14 -2.08
N SER A 649 -40.53 8.88 -2.65
CA SER A 649 -39.86 9.94 -1.86
C SER A 649 -39.40 11.17 -2.65
N GLY A 650 -40.31 12.14 -2.84
CA GLY A 650 -40.01 13.57 -3.08
C GLY A 650 -39.11 13.89 -4.28
N PRO A 651 -38.81 15.19 -4.53
CA PRO A 651 -37.80 15.55 -5.51
C PRO A 651 -36.45 15.04 -5.00
N ILE A 652 -35.82 14.12 -5.74
CA ILE A 652 -34.45 13.64 -5.48
C ILE A 652 -33.54 14.88 -5.52
N LEU A 653 -33.23 15.44 -4.35
CA LEU A 653 -32.24 16.50 -4.21
C LEU A 653 -30.95 16.02 -4.88
N ARG A 654 -30.34 16.90 -5.69
CA ARG A 654 -29.05 16.66 -6.35
C ARG A 654 -27.89 16.60 -5.35
N LEU A 655 -27.98 15.72 -4.35
CA LEU A 655 -26.98 15.45 -3.32
C LEU A 655 -25.63 15.04 -3.93
N ASP A 656 -25.63 14.53 -5.16
CA ASP A 656 -24.43 14.17 -5.93
C ASP A 656 -23.59 15.37 -6.43
N LEU A 657 -24.07 16.62 -6.28
CA LEU A 657 -23.34 17.85 -6.68
C LEU A 657 -22.61 18.54 -5.52
N GLY A 658 -22.75 18.04 -4.29
CA GLY A 658 -22.08 18.60 -3.11
C GLY A 658 -20.56 18.37 -3.10
N PRO A 659 -19.84 19.00 -2.16
CA PRO A 659 -18.41 18.79 -1.98
C PRO A 659 -18.05 17.31 -1.77
N ASN A 660 -17.09 16.82 -2.54
CA ASN A 660 -16.54 15.49 -2.36
C ASN A 660 -15.51 15.51 -1.22
N ARG A 661 -15.96 15.22 0.01
CA ARG A 661 -15.10 15.17 1.20
C ARG A 661 -14.04 14.06 1.06
N ALA A 662 -12.79 14.38 1.37
CA ALA A 662 -11.76 13.36 1.49
C ALA A 662 -12.06 12.53 2.76
N ARG A 663 -12.20 11.22 2.60
CA ARG A 663 -12.17 10.30 3.76
C ARG A 663 -10.81 10.42 4.50
N TRP A 664 -10.78 10.02 5.76
CA TRP A 664 -9.65 10.30 6.67
C TRP A 664 -8.28 9.79 6.19
N ASP A 665 -8.22 8.67 5.48
CA ASP A 665 -6.98 8.20 4.85
C ASP A 665 -6.47 9.13 3.74
N TYR A 666 -7.35 9.70 2.90
CA TYR A 666 -6.97 10.73 1.94
C TYR A 666 -6.65 12.06 2.59
N HIS A 667 -7.39 12.46 3.64
CA HIS A 667 -7.04 13.62 4.44
C HIS A 667 -5.62 13.49 5.02
N ALA A 668 -5.28 12.30 5.52
CA ALA A 668 -3.95 11.98 5.99
C ALA A 668 -2.88 11.98 4.89
N VAL A 669 -3.22 11.54 3.68
CA VAL A 669 -2.35 11.70 2.50
C VAL A 669 -2.09 13.18 2.25
N HIS A 670 -3.11 14.02 2.21
CA HIS A 670 -2.94 15.46 1.95
C HIS A 670 -2.04 16.13 2.99
N ILE A 671 -2.21 15.82 4.29
CA ILE A 671 -1.33 16.31 5.36
C ILE A 671 0.12 15.88 5.13
N ARG A 672 0.36 14.60 4.84
CA ARG A 672 1.72 14.08 4.57
C ARG A 672 2.35 14.76 3.37
N GLN A 673 1.57 15.00 2.31
CA GLN A 673 2.05 15.69 1.11
C GLN A 673 2.42 17.15 1.41
N LEU A 674 1.59 17.89 2.13
CA LEU A 674 1.89 19.28 2.52
C LEU A 674 3.14 19.38 3.40
N ARG A 675 3.33 18.46 4.35
CA ARG A 675 4.55 18.38 5.17
C ARG A 675 5.81 18.10 4.33
N ILE A 676 5.68 17.34 3.25
CA ILE A 676 6.79 17.09 2.33
C ILE A 676 7.04 18.32 1.46
N LEU A 677 5.99 19.00 0.99
CA LEU A 677 6.12 20.26 0.25
C LEU A 677 6.80 21.36 1.07
N SER A 678 6.52 21.46 2.38
CA SER A 678 7.22 22.44 3.24
C SER A 678 8.74 22.21 3.33
N VAL A 679 9.20 20.97 3.08
CA VAL A 679 10.62 20.61 3.06
C VAL A 679 11.22 20.82 1.66
N ILE A 680 10.48 20.45 0.61
CA ILE A 680 10.91 20.59 -0.79
C ILE A 680 10.98 22.07 -1.22
N ASP A 681 10.06 22.89 -0.72
CA ASP A 681 9.88 24.29 -1.09
C ASP A 681 10.40 25.25 0.00
N ASN A 682 11.29 24.77 0.87
CA ASN A 682 11.68 25.38 2.17
C ASN A 682 12.18 26.83 2.11
N TYR A 683 12.68 27.30 0.96
CA TYR A 683 13.15 28.67 0.77
C TYR A 683 12.09 29.61 0.16
N SER A 684 10.88 29.13 -0.09
CA SER A 684 9.78 29.95 -0.60
C SER A 684 8.85 30.45 0.50
N ILE A 685 8.12 31.51 0.20
CA ILE A 685 7.01 32.00 1.05
C ILE A 685 5.86 30.97 1.18
N ARG A 686 5.76 30.01 0.24
CA ARG A 686 4.71 28.99 0.23
C ARG A 686 4.97 27.89 1.28
N ALA A 687 6.23 27.66 1.65
CA ALA A 687 6.62 26.66 2.65
C ALA A 687 5.84 26.80 3.96
N GLU A 688 5.70 28.03 4.43
CA GLU A 688 4.96 28.37 5.64
C GLU A 688 3.46 28.07 5.48
N GLN A 689 2.87 28.42 4.33
CA GLN A 689 1.47 28.12 4.02
C GLN A 689 1.19 26.61 4.05
N TRP A 690 2.08 25.79 3.49
CA TRP A 690 1.98 24.33 3.51
C TRP A 690 1.96 23.80 4.95
N LEU A 691 2.89 24.27 5.78
CA LEU A 691 3.03 23.82 7.16
C LEU A 691 1.85 24.26 8.03
N ILE A 692 1.40 25.51 7.91
CA ILE A 692 0.22 26.03 8.63
C ILE A 692 -1.02 25.20 8.28
N THR A 693 -1.23 24.92 6.99
CA THR A 693 -2.38 24.13 6.54
C THR A 693 -2.28 22.68 7.01
N ALA A 694 -1.10 22.05 6.90
CA ALA A 694 -0.88 20.69 7.38
C ALA A 694 -1.11 20.56 8.89
N ASN A 695 -0.69 21.53 9.70
CA ASN A 695 -0.91 21.54 11.14
C ASN A 695 -2.39 21.69 11.49
N ARG A 696 -3.08 22.64 10.84
CA ARG A 696 -4.53 22.82 11.01
C ARG A 696 -5.31 21.57 10.63
N TRP A 697 -4.96 20.94 9.51
CA TRP A 697 -5.57 19.68 9.06
C TRP A 697 -5.27 18.52 10.00
N THR A 698 -4.05 18.46 10.56
CA THR A 698 -3.72 17.48 11.61
C THR A 698 -4.66 17.64 12.82
N SER A 699 -4.97 18.87 13.23
CA SER A 699 -5.90 19.11 14.34
C SER A 699 -7.34 18.68 14.03
N TYR A 700 -7.78 18.73 12.76
CA TYR A 700 -9.11 18.24 12.38
C TYR A 700 -9.29 16.75 12.69
N MET A 701 -8.22 15.97 12.64
CA MET A 701 -8.24 14.54 12.99
C MET A 701 -8.48 14.27 14.48
N THR A 702 -8.42 15.30 15.33
CA THR A 702 -8.75 15.22 16.76
C THR A 702 -10.04 15.97 17.10
N GLY A 703 -10.85 16.32 16.09
CA GLY A 703 -12.14 17.01 16.27
C GLY A 703 -12.06 18.52 16.39
N PHE A 704 -10.87 19.13 16.21
CA PHE A 704 -10.77 20.58 16.08
C PHE A 704 -11.57 21.06 14.85
N ARG A 705 -12.12 22.26 14.94
CA ARG A 705 -12.76 22.95 13.81
C ARG A 705 -12.22 24.37 13.73
N SER A 706 -12.09 24.90 12.52
CA SER A 706 -11.80 26.33 12.37
C SER A 706 -12.86 27.16 13.09
N PRO A 707 -12.49 28.29 13.73
CA PRO A 707 -13.47 29.16 14.38
C PRO A 707 -14.59 29.58 13.42
N HIS A 708 -15.82 29.60 13.92
CA HIS A 708 -16.91 30.34 13.28
C HIS A 708 -16.88 31.80 13.76
N ASN A 709 -17.63 32.66 13.06
CA ASN A 709 -17.76 34.08 13.41
C ASN A 709 -18.59 34.33 14.67
#